data_AF-A0A318QA25-F1
#
_entry.id   AF-A0A318QA25-F1
#
_cell.length_a   1.000
_cell.length_b   1.000
_cell.length_c   1.000
_cell.angle_alpha   90.00
_cell.angle_beta   90.00
_cell.angle_gamma   90.00
#
_symmetry.space_group_name_H-M   'P 1'
#
loop_
_entity.id
_entity.type
_entity.pdbx_description
1 polymer ?
#
loop_
_entity_poly.entity_id
_entity_poly.type
_entity_poly.pdbx_seq_one_letter_code
_entity_poly.pdbx_strand_id
1 'polypeptide(L)'
;MTAGLGANSQGKITVDDSIANVGMIVAGENGTGTVSITNGSVVSTQAVVLGNQTVGKGSLDVTGTGTQLNAGTGGLYVNADGTGTVSVENGGVISSAGPVSFGDGSTVASGSTGTLTVGQGGTLAVGGTNGIVADEGSNGGSYQFNLAGGTLKDTGSDLTSSVNATLVSGTDSTVDTNGLNTTLSGVLSGSGSLTKSDTGTLVLTGADTYTGGTTIGGGTLQLGNGGTTGTISETSSIVDNGNLSVDHSDSVTLAQAISGTGSLTQSGTGTTILSGTDTYGGATSVNAGTLQVDGDESGATGATTVASGATLSGTGTLGGDVTVGNGATLSAGDGAHGVGTLTVDGNLTLDQGSTQNFDTGEANTAGGKYNDLVAVGGNLTLGGTLNVAADTAGPDAASGGLDAGVYRIYTYGGGLTDNGETLGTVDAAQGVELGLQTSIAHQVNLVVNDGSLTFWDGGNTGTNHGSDGSSGNDTVDGGSGTWTAMNGAGDDNWTNADGSRNAPWYAGGYAVFEGSAGTVSVSDKDANGDPADVTVSGMQFANNDGKTYVVTGDDLYATTGSTTVRVGDGTDAGAAITADLDTVINDSNVAGGTSLVKTDAGTLVVSKDQTYRGATDIEGGTLQLGNGGTAGNIATTTAIHDDGTLAVDRSD
;
A
#
# COMPACT_ATOMS: atom_id res chain seq x y z
N MET A 1 54.16 -11.36 -23.74
CA MET A 1 54.37 -12.39 -22.71
C MET A 1 53.57 -13.60 -23.14
N THR A 2 54.21 -14.73 -23.45
CA THR A 2 53.51 -15.90 -24.00
C THR A 2 53.85 -17.15 -23.19
N ALA A 3 52.85 -17.81 -22.62
CA ALA A 3 52.99 -19.07 -21.89
C ALA A 3 52.30 -20.20 -22.68
N GLY A 4 52.99 -21.33 -22.90
CA GLY A 4 52.42 -22.48 -23.61
C GLY A 4 52.20 -22.25 -25.10
N LEU A 5 53.27 -21.89 -25.83
CA LEU A 5 53.25 -21.70 -27.29
C LEU A 5 53.47 -23.04 -28.03
N GLY A 6 52.48 -23.46 -28.82
CA GLY A 6 52.53 -24.63 -29.70
C GLY A 6 51.87 -25.89 -29.13
N ALA A 7 51.56 -26.84 -30.00
CA ALA A 7 50.87 -28.08 -29.66
C ALA A 7 51.61 -28.89 -28.58
N ASN A 8 50.88 -29.35 -27.57
CA ASN A 8 51.39 -30.11 -26.41
C ASN A 8 52.45 -29.38 -25.56
N SER A 9 52.64 -28.07 -25.77
CA SER A 9 53.54 -27.28 -24.94
C SER A 9 52.89 -26.98 -23.58
N GLN A 10 53.72 -26.81 -22.55
CA GLN A 10 53.32 -26.34 -21.23
C GLN A 10 54.20 -25.15 -20.86
N GLY A 11 53.61 -24.07 -20.33
CA GLY A 11 54.35 -22.91 -19.88
C GLY A 11 53.70 -22.25 -18.68
N LYS A 12 54.52 -21.71 -17.77
CA LYS A 12 54.08 -20.91 -16.64
C LYS A 12 54.93 -19.64 -16.56
N ILE A 13 54.29 -18.50 -16.37
CA ILE A 13 54.94 -17.22 -16.09
C ILE A 13 54.39 -16.69 -14.77
N THR A 14 55.27 -16.21 -13.91
CA THR A 14 54.91 -15.55 -12.66
C THR A 14 55.52 -14.16 -12.64
N VAL A 15 54.70 -13.14 -12.43
CA VAL A 15 55.13 -11.77 -12.14
C VAL A 15 54.93 -11.55 -10.64
N ASP A 16 56.02 -11.26 -9.96
CA ASP A 16 56.08 -11.25 -8.50
C ASP A 16 56.85 -10.01 -8.02
N ASP A 17 56.26 -9.25 -7.09
CA ASP A 17 56.77 -7.99 -6.54
C ASP A 17 57.41 -7.07 -7.61
N SER A 18 56.73 -6.91 -8.75
CA SER A 18 57.31 -6.29 -9.95
C SER A 18 56.32 -5.43 -10.72
N ILE A 19 56.85 -4.43 -11.45
CA ILE A 19 56.11 -3.66 -12.44
C ILE A 19 56.52 -4.13 -13.84
N ALA A 20 55.56 -4.48 -14.68
CA ALA A 20 55.81 -4.92 -16.05
C ALA A 20 54.91 -4.18 -17.06
N ASN A 21 55.52 -3.76 -18.17
CA ASN A 21 54.78 -3.25 -19.34
C ASN A 21 55.04 -4.22 -20.50
N VAL A 22 53.98 -4.89 -20.96
CA VAL A 22 54.07 -5.90 -22.02
C VAL A 22 53.13 -5.54 -23.15
N GLY A 23 53.45 -5.90 -24.39
CA GLY A 23 52.56 -5.62 -25.52
C GLY A 23 51.25 -6.39 -25.40
N MET A 24 51.34 -7.71 -25.28
CA MET A 24 50.20 -8.62 -25.16
C MET A 24 50.55 -9.75 -24.21
N ILE A 25 49.56 -10.23 -23.46
CA ILE A 25 49.64 -11.48 -22.69
C ILE A 25 48.89 -12.56 -23.46
N VAL A 26 49.56 -13.68 -23.75
CA VAL A 26 48.94 -14.85 -24.38
C VAL A 26 49.22 -16.07 -23.52
N ALA A 27 48.19 -16.80 -23.12
CA ALA A 27 48.34 -18.05 -22.38
C ALA A 27 47.59 -19.19 -23.10
N GLY A 28 48.32 -20.25 -23.43
CA GLY A 28 47.78 -21.43 -24.10
C GLY A 28 47.47 -21.19 -25.58
N GLU A 29 48.49 -20.93 -26.39
CA GLU A 29 48.36 -20.84 -27.85
C GLU A 29 48.65 -22.23 -28.46
N ASN A 30 47.61 -23.01 -28.76
CA ASN A 30 47.65 -24.46 -29.06
C ASN A 30 48.22 -25.37 -27.93
N GLY A 31 48.75 -24.80 -26.85
CA GLY A 31 49.32 -25.51 -25.70
C GLY A 31 48.59 -25.20 -24.40
N THR A 32 49.22 -25.51 -23.26
CA THR A 32 48.74 -25.14 -21.92
C THR A 32 49.63 -24.05 -21.32
N GLY A 33 49.04 -22.90 -20.97
CA GLY A 33 49.76 -21.75 -20.45
C GLY A 33 49.11 -21.19 -19.19
N THR A 34 49.93 -20.85 -18.19
CA THR A 34 49.48 -20.14 -16.98
C THR A 34 50.28 -18.85 -16.80
N VAL A 35 49.60 -17.77 -16.47
CA VAL A 35 50.21 -16.50 -16.05
C VAL A 35 49.69 -16.19 -14.64
N SER A 36 50.58 -16.03 -13.66
CA SER A 36 50.21 -15.63 -12.31
C SER A 36 50.83 -14.27 -12.01
N ILE A 37 50.05 -13.32 -11.52
CA ILE A 37 50.48 -11.98 -11.11
C ILE A 37 50.20 -11.88 -9.61
N THR A 38 51.23 -11.64 -8.80
CA THR A 38 51.16 -11.79 -7.33
C THR A 38 51.93 -10.71 -6.58
N ASN A 39 51.74 -10.68 -5.25
CA ASN A 39 52.51 -9.90 -4.27
C ASN A 39 52.72 -8.43 -4.64
N GLY A 40 51.63 -7.70 -4.94
CA GLY A 40 51.71 -6.27 -5.21
C GLY A 40 52.21 -5.91 -6.61
N SER A 41 52.36 -6.89 -7.50
CA SER A 41 52.81 -6.65 -8.88
C SER A 41 51.83 -5.82 -9.68
N VAL A 42 52.33 -4.96 -10.57
CA VAL A 42 51.51 -4.16 -11.50
C VAL A 42 51.91 -4.48 -12.94
N VAL A 43 51.00 -5.08 -13.69
CA VAL A 43 51.22 -5.43 -15.10
C VAL A 43 50.32 -4.60 -15.99
N SER A 44 50.88 -3.89 -16.96
CA SER A 44 50.11 -3.19 -18.00
C SER A 44 50.31 -3.86 -19.36
N THR A 45 49.22 -4.07 -20.09
CA THR A 45 49.21 -4.75 -21.39
C THR A 45 48.20 -4.14 -22.35
N GLN A 46 48.39 -4.24 -23.66
CA GLN A 46 47.38 -3.79 -24.63
C GLN A 46 46.17 -4.73 -24.66
N ALA A 47 46.42 -6.03 -24.54
CA ALA A 47 45.40 -7.08 -24.56
C ALA A 47 45.87 -8.33 -23.78
N VAL A 48 44.90 -9.15 -23.36
CA VAL A 48 45.11 -10.48 -22.80
C VAL A 48 44.30 -11.49 -23.60
N VAL A 49 44.91 -12.59 -24.03
CA VAL A 49 44.25 -13.66 -24.80
C VAL A 49 44.56 -15.01 -24.18
N LEU A 50 43.53 -15.71 -23.72
CA LEU A 50 43.65 -17.04 -23.11
C LEU A 50 43.03 -18.11 -24.02
N GLY A 51 43.56 -19.34 -23.97
CA GLY A 51 43.00 -20.45 -24.73
C GLY A 51 42.94 -20.14 -26.23
N ASN A 52 44.04 -19.65 -26.79
CA ASN A 52 44.09 -19.30 -28.20
C ASN A 52 44.18 -20.59 -29.04
N GLN A 53 43.28 -20.75 -30.02
CA GLN A 53 43.01 -21.96 -30.81
C GLN A 53 42.25 -23.07 -30.06
N THR A 54 41.61 -23.96 -30.82
CA THR A 54 40.66 -24.99 -30.35
C THR A 54 41.19 -25.95 -29.27
N VAL A 55 42.50 -26.19 -29.23
CA VAL A 55 43.15 -27.07 -28.23
C VAL A 55 43.91 -26.29 -27.16
N GLY A 56 43.95 -24.96 -27.27
CA GLY A 56 44.65 -24.07 -26.34
C GLY A 56 43.98 -24.07 -24.97
N LYS A 57 44.80 -24.04 -23.91
CA LYS A 57 44.36 -23.96 -22.51
C LYS A 57 45.09 -22.84 -21.80
N GLY A 58 44.43 -21.71 -21.59
CA GLY A 58 44.98 -20.54 -20.90
C GLY A 58 44.49 -20.41 -19.47
N SER A 59 45.35 -19.92 -18.60
CA SER A 59 45.01 -19.58 -17.22
C SER A 59 45.69 -18.28 -16.82
N LEU A 60 44.94 -17.40 -16.15
CA LEU A 60 45.40 -16.15 -15.58
C LEU A 60 44.96 -16.07 -14.12
N ASP A 61 45.91 -15.93 -13.21
CA ASP A 61 45.63 -15.70 -11.79
C ASP A 61 46.17 -14.34 -11.35
N VAL A 62 45.31 -13.48 -10.80
CA VAL A 62 45.69 -12.16 -10.26
C VAL A 62 45.31 -12.10 -8.78
N THR A 63 46.31 -12.18 -7.90
CA THR A 63 46.02 -12.32 -6.47
C THR A 63 46.98 -11.56 -5.55
N GLY A 64 46.49 -11.24 -4.35
CA GLY A 64 47.22 -10.51 -3.32
C GLY A 64 46.96 -9.01 -3.35
N THR A 65 46.97 -8.39 -2.18
CA THR A 65 46.72 -6.96 -2.00
C THR A 65 47.71 -6.11 -2.78
N GLY A 66 47.21 -5.12 -3.52
CA GLY A 66 48.02 -4.20 -4.33
C GLY A 66 48.41 -4.76 -5.71
N THR A 67 48.12 -6.04 -5.97
CA THR A 67 48.37 -6.66 -7.28
C THR A 67 47.36 -6.15 -8.31
N GLN A 68 47.85 -5.72 -9.47
CA GLN A 68 47.05 -5.13 -10.54
C GLN A 68 47.44 -5.65 -11.92
N LEU A 69 46.44 -5.97 -12.74
CA LEU A 69 46.55 -6.15 -14.17
C LEU A 69 45.72 -5.08 -14.88
N ASN A 70 46.37 -4.24 -15.69
CA ASN A 70 45.73 -3.19 -16.48
C ASN A 70 45.76 -3.60 -17.95
N ALA A 71 44.64 -4.13 -18.45
CA ALA A 71 44.43 -4.35 -19.88
C ALA A 71 43.96 -3.06 -20.57
N GLY A 72 44.63 -2.69 -21.65
CA GLY A 72 44.29 -1.53 -22.46
C GLY A 72 43.03 -1.75 -23.30
N THR A 73 42.85 -0.93 -24.33
CA THR A 73 41.69 -0.95 -25.24
C THR A 73 41.53 -2.26 -26.03
N GLY A 74 42.51 -3.16 -25.98
CA GLY A 74 42.42 -4.48 -26.60
C GLY A 74 41.71 -5.50 -25.72
N GLY A 75 41.40 -5.16 -24.47
CA GLY A 75 40.54 -5.95 -23.61
C GLY A 75 41.16 -7.23 -23.03
N LEU A 76 40.30 -8.02 -22.40
CA LEU A 76 40.59 -9.33 -21.82
C LEU A 76 39.71 -10.37 -22.50
N TYR A 77 40.31 -11.26 -23.28
CA TYR A 77 39.65 -12.42 -23.84
C TYR A 77 39.83 -13.59 -22.86
N VAL A 78 38.78 -13.89 -22.09
CA VAL A 78 38.74 -14.97 -21.10
C VAL A 78 39.00 -16.31 -21.77
N ASN A 79 38.52 -16.48 -23.00
CA ASN A 79 38.90 -17.52 -23.94
C ASN A 79 38.82 -16.95 -25.36
N ALA A 80 39.62 -17.49 -26.28
CA ALA A 80 39.34 -17.42 -27.72
C ALA A 80 38.66 -18.73 -28.14
N ASP A 81 39.24 -19.50 -29.06
CA ASP A 81 38.68 -20.79 -29.52
C ASP A 81 38.88 -21.97 -28.55
N GLY A 82 39.71 -21.84 -27.53
CA GLY A 82 40.08 -22.93 -26.62
C GLY A 82 39.39 -22.88 -25.26
N THR A 83 40.09 -23.37 -24.24
CA THR A 83 39.70 -23.23 -22.84
C THR A 83 40.49 -22.10 -22.19
N GLY A 84 39.82 -21.20 -21.49
CA GLY A 84 40.46 -20.14 -20.74
C GLY A 84 39.87 -19.96 -19.35
N THR A 85 40.74 -19.66 -18.39
CA THR A 85 40.39 -19.50 -16.98
C THR A 85 41.02 -18.23 -16.43
N VAL A 86 40.23 -17.40 -15.76
CA VAL A 86 40.69 -16.19 -15.08
C VAL A 86 40.24 -16.24 -13.63
N SER A 87 41.16 -16.03 -12.70
CA SER A 87 40.88 -15.81 -11.28
C SER A 87 41.39 -14.44 -10.85
N VAL A 88 40.57 -13.69 -10.12
CA VAL A 88 40.99 -12.49 -9.41
C VAL A 88 40.47 -12.52 -7.98
N GLU A 89 41.37 -12.48 -7.00
CA GLU A 89 41.03 -12.79 -5.60
C GLU A 89 42.05 -12.22 -4.61
N ASN A 90 41.69 -12.18 -3.32
CA ASN A 90 42.56 -11.76 -2.20
C ASN A 90 43.18 -10.36 -2.38
N GLY A 91 42.41 -9.39 -2.86
CA GLY A 91 42.85 -8.00 -3.07
C GLY A 91 43.52 -7.74 -4.43
N GLY A 92 43.56 -8.74 -5.32
CA GLY A 92 43.98 -8.55 -6.71
C GLY A 92 42.96 -7.74 -7.51
N VAL A 93 43.42 -6.97 -8.48
CA VAL A 93 42.58 -6.15 -9.35
C VAL A 93 42.89 -6.41 -10.81
N ILE A 94 41.88 -6.68 -11.62
CA ILE A 94 41.96 -6.66 -13.08
C ILE A 94 41.18 -5.44 -13.56
N SER A 95 41.84 -4.50 -14.22
CA SER A 95 41.19 -3.37 -14.89
C SER A 95 41.27 -3.54 -16.41
N SER A 96 40.15 -3.35 -17.11
CA SER A 96 40.10 -3.42 -18.57
C SER A 96 39.51 -2.14 -19.16
N ALA A 97 40.30 -1.46 -19.99
CA ALA A 97 39.84 -0.32 -20.78
C ALA A 97 39.15 -0.72 -22.10
N GLY A 98 39.21 -2.01 -22.46
CA GLY A 98 38.41 -2.63 -23.53
C GLY A 98 37.43 -3.66 -22.97
N PRO A 99 36.73 -4.41 -23.83
CA PRO A 99 35.77 -5.42 -23.37
C PRO A 99 36.47 -6.58 -22.63
N VAL A 100 35.75 -7.18 -21.69
CA VAL A 100 36.02 -8.51 -21.16
C VAL A 100 35.15 -9.48 -21.94
N SER A 101 35.73 -10.29 -22.81
CA SER A 101 35.00 -11.18 -23.72
C SER A 101 35.18 -12.65 -23.38
N PHE A 102 34.06 -13.38 -23.38
CA PHE A 102 34.04 -14.83 -23.53
C PHE A 102 33.87 -15.15 -25.02
N GLY A 103 34.91 -15.73 -25.62
CA GLY A 103 35.05 -15.86 -27.07
C GLY A 103 35.94 -14.76 -27.67
N ASP A 104 36.24 -14.86 -28.98
CA ASP A 104 37.21 -13.99 -29.67
C ASP A 104 36.58 -12.79 -30.41
N GLY A 105 35.28 -12.55 -30.22
CA GLY A 105 34.50 -11.56 -30.98
C GLY A 105 34.06 -12.04 -32.38
N SER A 106 34.17 -13.34 -32.65
CA SER A 106 33.79 -14.02 -33.90
C SER A 106 33.06 -15.34 -33.60
N THR A 107 32.87 -16.18 -34.62
CA THR A 107 32.34 -17.54 -34.42
C THR A 107 33.36 -18.42 -33.70
N VAL A 108 33.17 -18.57 -32.39
CA VAL A 108 33.93 -19.52 -31.56
C VAL A 108 33.79 -20.97 -32.04
N ALA A 109 34.85 -21.74 -31.83
CA ALA A 109 34.83 -23.17 -32.08
C ALA A 109 33.85 -23.94 -31.15
N SER A 110 33.36 -25.07 -31.64
CA SER A 110 32.54 -25.96 -30.80
C SER A 110 33.37 -26.53 -29.64
N GLY A 111 32.85 -26.42 -28.41
CA GLY A 111 33.52 -26.90 -27.20
C GLY A 111 34.51 -25.91 -26.55
N SER A 112 34.62 -24.69 -27.07
CA SER A 112 35.33 -23.59 -26.39
C SER A 112 34.72 -23.32 -25.01
N THR A 113 35.56 -22.99 -24.04
CA THR A 113 35.14 -22.80 -22.64
C THR A 113 35.85 -21.64 -21.98
N GLY A 114 35.10 -20.63 -21.55
CA GLY A 114 35.61 -19.53 -20.75
C GLY A 114 35.13 -19.58 -19.31
N THR A 115 36.00 -19.38 -18.35
CA THR A 115 35.62 -19.23 -16.93
C THR A 115 36.33 -18.04 -16.31
N LEU A 116 35.56 -17.11 -15.76
CA LEU A 116 36.06 -15.95 -15.03
C LEU A 116 35.46 -15.96 -13.62
N THR A 117 36.32 -15.99 -12.61
CA THR A 117 35.93 -15.93 -11.21
C THR A 117 36.48 -14.68 -10.55
N VAL A 118 35.58 -13.84 -10.04
CA VAL A 118 35.91 -12.71 -9.16
C VAL A 118 35.70 -13.20 -7.73
N GLY A 119 36.77 -13.74 -7.15
CA GLY A 119 36.78 -14.36 -5.83
C GLY A 119 36.86 -13.35 -4.70
N GLN A 120 36.80 -13.86 -3.46
CA GLN A 120 36.74 -13.05 -2.25
C GLN A 120 37.81 -11.94 -2.22
N GLY A 121 37.35 -10.69 -2.09
CA GLY A 121 38.21 -9.50 -2.06
C GLY A 121 38.95 -9.17 -3.36
N GLY A 122 38.73 -9.92 -4.45
CA GLY A 122 39.21 -9.56 -5.78
C GLY A 122 38.32 -8.52 -6.46
N THR A 123 38.86 -7.77 -7.42
CA THR A 123 38.10 -6.78 -8.17
C THR A 123 38.29 -6.95 -9.68
N LEU A 124 37.18 -7.01 -10.41
CA LEU A 124 37.15 -6.81 -11.85
C LEU A 124 36.61 -5.41 -12.13
N ALA A 125 37.44 -4.53 -12.68
CA ALA A 125 37.12 -3.15 -12.98
C ALA A 125 36.96 -2.97 -14.51
N VAL A 126 35.73 -2.72 -14.97
CA VAL A 126 35.37 -2.65 -16.38
C VAL A 126 34.18 -1.70 -16.56
N GLY A 127 34.15 -0.94 -17.66
CA GLY A 127 33.03 -0.06 -17.99
C GLY A 127 32.73 -0.02 -19.47
N GLY A 128 31.80 0.85 -19.84
CA GLY A 128 31.36 1.05 -21.22
C GLY A 128 30.26 0.10 -21.69
N THR A 129 29.65 0.47 -22.82
CA THR A 129 28.62 -0.34 -23.46
C THR A 129 29.21 -1.67 -23.91
N ASN A 130 28.57 -2.78 -23.53
CA ASN A 130 29.09 -4.13 -23.77
C ASN A 130 30.48 -4.31 -23.15
N GLY A 131 30.69 -3.79 -21.93
CA GLY A 131 31.96 -3.90 -21.21
C GLY A 131 32.31 -5.35 -20.88
N ILE A 132 31.30 -6.20 -20.63
CA ILE A 132 31.46 -7.66 -20.56
C ILE A 132 30.53 -8.28 -21.60
N VAL A 133 31.08 -9.13 -22.46
CA VAL A 133 30.38 -9.76 -23.58
C VAL A 133 30.60 -11.26 -23.61
N ALA A 134 29.59 -11.98 -24.07
CA ALA A 134 29.71 -13.38 -24.45
C ALA A 134 29.46 -13.46 -25.95
N ASP A 135 30.54 -13.56 -26.71
CA ASP A 135 30.54 -13.67 -28.18
C ASP A 135 30.53 -15.13 -28.63
N GLU A 136 30.19 -16.06 -27.72
CA GLU A 136 30.06 -17.47 -28.04
C GLU A 136 28.92 -17.66 -29.06
N GLY A 137 29.25 -17.55 -30.35
CA GLY A 137 28.35 -17.80 -31.46
C GLY A 137 27.70 -19.18 -31.35
N SER A 138 26.61 -19.36 -32.08
CA SER A 138 25.66 -20.48 -32.03
C SER A 138 26.22 -21.90 -32.30
N ASN A 139 27.53 -22.12 -32.20
CA ASN A 139 28.27 -23.35 -32.47
C ASN A 139 28.58 -24.20 -31.22
N GLY A 140 28.00 -23.89 -30.05
CA GLY A 140 28.04 -24.75 -28.86
C GLY A 140 29.29 -24.61 -27.97
N GLY A 141 29.89 -23.43 -27.91
CA GLY A 141 30.80 -23.05 -26.83
C GLY A 141 30.03 -22.69 -25.53
N SER A 142 30.74 -22.56 -24.41
CA SER A 142 30.14 -22.31 -23.08
C SER A 142 30.99 -21.36 -22.25
N TYR A 143 30.33 -20.51 -21.45
CA TYR A 143 31.02 -19.64 -20.51
C TYR A 143 30.46 -19.77 -19.10
N GLN A 144 31.27 -19.39 -18.12
CA GLN A 144 30.89 -19.21 -16.73
C GLN A 144 31.50 -17.91 -16.19
N PHE A 145 30.63 -16.99 -15.76
CA PHE A 145 31.05 -15.81 -15.00
C PHE A 145 30.60 -15.96 -13.56
N ASN A 146 31.55 -16.10 -12.64
CA ASN A 146 31.30 -16.36 -11.23
C ASN A 146 31.68 -15.14 -10.39
N LEU A 147 30.71 -14.60 -9.66
CA LEU A 147 30.95 -13.63 -8.60
C LEU A 147 30.94 -14.40 -7.27
N ALA A 148 32.13 -14.56 -6.69
CA ALA A 148 32.38 -15.43 -5.54
C ALA A 148 32.91 -14.64 -4.34
N GLY A 149 32.23 -13.55 -4.00
CA GLY A 149 32.58 -12.66 -2.90
C GLY A 149 33.52 -11.51 -3.28
N GLY A 150 33.75 -11.32 -4.58
CA GLY A 150 34.53 -10.22 -5.12
C GLY A 150 33.67 -9.05 -5.60
N THR A 151 34.34 -8.06 -6.19
CA THR A 151 33.72 -6.81 -6.65
C THR A 151 33.78 -6.69 -8.17
N LEU A 152 32.62 -6.53 -8.81
CA LEU A 152 32.53 -5.95 -10.15
C LEU A 152 32.45 -4.43 -9.99
N LYS A 153 33.43 -3.69 -10.51
CA LYS A 153 33.52 -2.24 -10.37
C LYS A 153 33.39 -1.56 -11.73
N ASP A 154 32.48 -0.61 -11.85
CA ASP A 154 32.35 0.22 -13.05
C ASP A 154 33.57 1.16 -13.19
N THR A 155 33.99 1.43 -14.43
CA THR A 155 35.12 2.32 -14.72
C THR A 155 34.83 3.26 -15.89
N GLY A 156 35.03 4.55 -15.67
CA GLY A 156 35.16 5.56 -16.73
C GLY A 156 33.85 5.98 -17.42
N SER A 157 32.98 5.03 -17.79
CA SER A 157 31.70 5.25 -18.48
C SER A 157 30.73 4.13 -18.16
N ASP A 158 29.42 4.42 -18.16
CA ASP A 158 28.33 3.48 -17.85
C ASP A 158 28.58 2.07 -18.41
N LEU A 159 28.69 1.08 -17.51
CA LEU A 159 28.84 -0.33 -17.84
C LEU A 159 27.50 -0.91 -18.31
N THR A 160 27.47 -1.56 -19.47
CA THR A 160 26.36 -2.47 -19.82
C THR A 160 26.87 -3.88 -20.12
N SER A 161 26.12 -4.90 -19.67
CA SER A 161 26.41 -6.30 -20.00
C SER A 161 25.17 -7.17 -20.05
N SER A 162 25.10 -8.05 -21.06
CA SER A 162 24.07 -9.10 -21.18
C SER A 162 24.56 -10.48 -20.72
N VAL A 163 25.72 -10.55 -20.08
CA VAL A 163 26.35 -11.82 -19.67
C VAL A 163 25.72 -12.34 -18.39
N ASN A 164 25.30 -13.60 -18.38
CA ASN A 164 24.79 -14.25 -17.18
C ASN A 164 25.91 -14.42 -16.16
N ALA A 165 25.62 -14.21 -14.88
CA ALA A 165 26.57 -14.42 -13.79
C ALA A 165 25.98 -15.32 -12.70
N THR A 166 26.85 -16.07 -12.03
CA THR A 166 26.49 -16.88 -10.86
C THR A 166 27.02 -16.22 -9.59
N LEU A 167 26.13 -15.86 -8.67
CA LEU A 167 26.45 -15.50 -7.29
C LEU A 167 26.72 -16.78 -6.50
N VAL A 168 27.99 -16.99 -6.14
CA VAL A 168 28.44 -18.26 -5.56
C VAL A 168 27.97 -18.40 -4.10
N SER A 169 27.48 -19.59 -3.76
CA SER A 169 26.96 -19.93 -2.43
C SER A 169 27.94 -19.59 -1.30
N GLY A 170 27.41 -19.04 -0.21
CA GLY A 170 28.20 -18.68 0.98
C GLY A 170 29.07 -17.43 0.81
N THR A 171 28.84 -16.65 -0.25
CA THR A 171 29.56 -15.41 -0.51
C THR A 171 28.60 -14.23 -0.69
N ASP A 172 29.11 -13.02 -0.53
CA ASP A 172 28.42 -11.75 -0.79
C ASP A 172 29.22 -10.98 -1.83
N SER A 173 28.67 -10.88 -3.04
CA SER A 173 29.36 -10.27 -4.18
C SER A 173 28.91 -8.84 -4.39
N THR A 174 29.86 -7.96 -4.69
CA THR A 174 29.59 -6.52 -4.79
C THR A 174 29.55 -6.06 -6.24
N VAL A 175 28.55 -5.25 -6.58
CA VAL A 175 28.58 -4.35 -7.74
C VAL A 175 28.85 -2.94 -7.23
N ASP A 176 30.04 -2.42 -7.51
CA ASP A 176 30.47 -1.06 -7.21
C ASP A 176 30.27 -0.19 -8.45
N THR A 177 29.25 0.65 -8.41
CA THR A 177 28.94 1.56 -9.53
C THR A 177 29.93 2.70 -9.70
N ASN A 178 30.80 2.97 -8.72
CA ASN A 178 31.79 4.04 -8.78
C ASN A 178 31.18 5.40 -9.22
N GLY A 179 29.96 5.69 -8.77
CA GLY A 179 29.20 6.90 -9.09
C GLY A 179 28.57 6.95 -10.50
N LEU A 180 28.57 5.85 -11.26
CA LEU A 180 28.07 5.75 -12.64
C LEU A 180 26.79 4.89 -12.74
N ASN A 181 26.27 4.71 -13.96
CA ASN A 181 25.20 3.74 -14.19
C ASN A 181 25.77 2.40 -14.68
N THR A 182 25.45 1.32 -13.98
CA THR A 182 25.77 -0.05 -14.38
C THR A 182 24.49 -0.80 -14.71
N THR A 183 24.32 -1.25 -15.95
CA THR A 183 23.17 -2.06 -16.38
C THR A 183 23.58 -3.52 -16.60
N LEU A 184 22.96 -4.43 -15.84
CA LEU A 184 23.12 -5.86 -16.02
C LEU A 184 21.81 -6.45 -16.56
N SER A 185 21.86 -6.93 -17.80
CA SER A 185 20.73 -7.53 -18.52
C SER A 185 20.81 -9.06 -18.60
N GLY A 186 21.97 -9.64 -18.26
CA GLY A 186 22.12 -11.08 -18.08
C GLY A 186 21.50 -11.53 -16.75
N VAL A 187 21.13 -12.80 -16.66
CA VAL A 187 20.55 -13.40 -15.45
C VAL A 187 21.63 -13.56 -14.38
N LEU A 188 21.38 -12.99 -13.21
CA LEU A 188 22.08 -13.33 -11.96
C LEU A 188 21.41 -14.56 -11.33
N SER A 189 22.20 -15.60 -11.07
CA SER A 189 21.72 -16.89 -10.56
C SER A 189 22.54 -17.37 -9.37
N GLY A 190 22.14 -18.49 -8.75
CA GLY A 190 22.88 -19.10 -7.64
C GLY A 190 22.30 -18.77 -6.27
N SER A 191 23.09 -18.93 -5.20
CA SER A 191 22.64 -18.74 -3.82
C SER A 191 23.54 -17.83 -2.99
N GLY A 192 24.49 -17.14 -3.64
CA GLY A 192 25.22 -16.03 -3.04
C GLY A 192 24.36 -14.77 -2.94
N SER A 193 24.78 -13.85 -2.08
CA SER A 193 24.13 -12.54 -1.90
C SER A 193 24.68 -11.49 -2.87
N LEU A 194 23.89 -10.46 -3.12
CA LEU A 194 24.23 -9.32 -3.95
C LEU A 194 24.31 -8.05 -3.09
N THR A 195 25.41 -7.32 -3.20
CA THR A 195 25.56 -5.98 -2.62
C THR A 195 25.76 -4.95 -3.73
N LYS A 196 24.85 -3.98 -3.81
CA LYS A 196 25.03 -2.75 -4.58
C LYS A 196 25.76 -1.72 -3.73
N SER A 197 26.84 -1.13 -4.24
CA SER A 197 27.60 -0.08 -3.55
C SER A 197 27.86 1.17 -4.39
N ASP A 198 28.36 2.19 -3.72
CA ASP A 198 28.60 3.55 -4.22
C ASP A 198 27.31 4.29 -4.65
N THR A 199 27.45 5.56 -5.00
CA THR A 199 26.38 6.55 -5.21
C THR A 199 25.65 6.44 -6.55
N GLY A 200 26.17 5.64 -7.49
CA GLY A 200 25.59 5.43 -8.82
C GLY A 200 24.36 4.52 -8.82
N THR A 201 23.88 4.18 -10.03
CA THR A 201 22.69 3.34 -10.23
C THR A 201 23.07 1.98 -10.79
N LEU A 202 22.64 0.90 -10.13
CA LEU A 202 22.64 -0.44 -10.72
C LEU A 202 21.25 -0.73 -11.27
N VAL A 203 21.15 -0.92 -12.58
CA VAL A 203 19.91 -1.28 -13.27
C VAL A 203 19.94 -2.78 -13.58
N LEU A 204 19.00 -3.52 -13.02
CA LEU A 204 18.80 -4.93 -13.32
C LEU A 204 17.63 -5.07 -14.29
N THR A 205 17.89 -5.57 -15.49
CA THR A 205 16.82 -5.85 -16.48
C THR A 205 16.72 -7.35 -16.79
N GLY A 206 17.58 -8.17 -16.20
CA GLY A 206 17.53 -9.63 -16.27
C GLY A 206 16.41 -10.22 -15.41
N ALA A 207 15.93 -11.40 -15.78
CA ALA A 207 15.05 -12.20 -14.91
C ALA A 207 15.93 -13.00 -13.93
N ASP A 208 16.39 -12.32 -12.90
CA ASP A 208 17.32 -12.86 -11.92
C ASP A 208 16.66 -13.95 -11.07
N THR A 209 17.45 -14.97 -10.74
CA THR A 209 17.00 -16.22 -10.08
C THR A 209 17.85 -16.57 -8.86
N TYR A 210 18.72 -15.66 -8.40
CA TYR A 210 19.51 -15.89 -7.21
C TYR A 210 18.64 -15.91 -5.96
N THR A 211 19.05 -16.71 -4.97
CA THR A 211 18.28 -16.90 -3.73
C THR A 211 18.90 -16.26 -2.49
N GLY A 212 20.12 -15.72 -2.60
CA GLY A 212 20.74 -14.95 -1.53
C GLY A 212 20.07 -13.58 -1.32
N GLY A 213 20.42 -12.91 -0.22
CA GLY A 213 19.87 -11.58 0.10
C GLY A 213 20.40 -10.49 -0.80
N THR A 214 19.69 -9.36 -0.80
CA THR A 214 20.06 -8.15 -1.55
C THR A 214 20.32 -7.01 -0.58
N THR A 215 21.52 -6.42 -0.66
CA THR A 215 21.90 -5.23 0.11
C THR A 215 22.14 -4.06 -0.82
N ILE A 216 21.44 -2.96 -0.60
CA ILE A 216 21.69 -1.67 -1.24
C ILE A 216 22.50 -0.84 -0.24
N GLY A 217 23.82 -0.85 -0.38
CA GLY A 217 24.73 -0.11 0.51
C GLY A 217 24.77 1.39 0.23
N GLY A 218 24.25 1.83 -0.92
CA GLY A 218 24.15 3.23 -1.32
C GLY A 218 23.77 3.39 -2.80
N GLY A 219 23.46 4.64 -3.19
CA GLY A 219 23.00 4.95 -4.54
C GLY A 219 21.62 4.32 -4.81
N THR A 220 21.35 3.96 -6.07
CA THR A 220 20.07 3.34 -6.46
C THR A 220 20.27 1.92 -6.97
N LEU A 221 19.43 0.98 -6.51
CA LEU A 221 19.16 -0.26 -7.22
C LEU A 221 17.84 -0.10 -7.96
N GLN A 222 17.87 -0.15 -9.28
CA GLN A 222 16.68 -0.06 -10.13
C GLN A 222 16.31 -1.43 -10.69
N LEU A 223 15.06 -1.83 -10.45
CA LEU A 223 14.46 -3.02 -11.03
C LEU A 223 13.72 -2.62 -12.30
N GLY A 224 14.12 -3.20 -13.43
CA GLY A 224 13.58 -2.84 -14.73
C GLY A 224 14.10 -1.52 -15.28
N ASN A 225 13.60 -1.16 -16.46
CA ASN A 225 13.92 0.07 -17.19
C ASN A 225 12.77 0.42 -18.15
N GLY A 226 11.55 0.47 -17.60
CA GLY A 226 10.28 0.65 -18.30
C GLY A 226 9.76 -0.61 -19.02
N GLY A 227 10.37 -1.77 -18.77
CA GLY A 227 10.02 -3.07 -19.35
C GLY A 227 9.17 -3.93 -18.42
N THR A 228 9.21 -5.25 -18.62
CA THR A 228 8.54 -6.26 -17.77
C THR A 228 9.52 -7.28 -17.20
N THR A 229 10.81 -6.94 -17.18
CA THR A 229 11.90 -7.79 -16.71
C THR A 229 12.85 -6.94 -15.87
N GLY A 230 13.54 -7.58 -14.93
CA GLY A 230 14.30 -6.89 -13.90
C GLY A 230 13.81 -7.32 -12.53
N THR A 231 14.30 -8.46 -12.06
CA THR A 231 13.90 -9.01 -10.77
C THR A 231 15.08 -9.06 -9.81
N ILE A 232 14.78 -9.29 -8.54
CA ILE A 232 15.74 -9.65 -7.50
C ILE A 232 15.26 -10.94 -6.84
N SER A 233 15.94 -11.38 -5.79
CA SER A 233 15.52 -12.58 -5.05
C SER A 233 14.10 -12.45 -4.50
N GLU A 234 13.22 -13.36 -4.87
CA GLU A 234 11.83 -13.38 -4.39
C GLU A 234 11.67 -13.99 -2.98
N THR A 235 12.73 -14.59 -2.43
CA THR A 235 12.66 -15.40 -1.21
C THR A 235 13.43 -14.83 -0.02
N SER A 236 14.21 -13.78 -0.23
CA SER A 236 15.18 -13.27 0.74
C SER A 236 14.97 -11.79 1.01
N SER A 237 15.21 -11.37 2.26
CA SER A 237 15.03 -9.98 2.70
C SER A 237 15.92 -9.00 1.93
N ILE A 238 15.43 -7.76 1.83
CA ILE A 238 16.13 -6.64 1.23
C ILE A 238 16.61 -5.71 2.34
N VAL A 239 17.91 -5.38 2.34
CA VAL A 239 18.47 -4.35 3.20
C VAL A 239 18.77 -3.12 2.35
N ASP A 240 17.93 -2.10 2.42
CA ASP A 240 18.06 -0.86 1.70
C ASP A 240 18.63 0.27 2.56
N ASN A 241 19.82 0.75 2.21
CA ASN A 241 20.47 1.95 2.76
C ASN A 241 20.74 3.00 1.68
N GLY A 242 20.11 2.86 0.51
CA GLY A 242 20.19 3.79 -0.61
C GLY A 242 18.78 4.11 -1.09
N ASN A 243 18.47 3.68 -2.32
CA ASN A 243 17.15 3.75 -2.90
C ASN A 243 16.84 2.48 -3.67
N LEU A 244 15.74 1.81 -3.34
CA LEU A 244 15.14 0.79 -4.19
C LEU A 244 14.15 1.46 -5.15
N SER A 245 14.42 1.41 -6.46
CA SER A 245 13.53 1.95 -7.50
C SER A 245 12.92 0.83 -8.33
N VAL A 246 11.60 0.83 -8.50
CA VAL A 246 10.90 -0.09 -9.42
C VAL A 246 10.49 0.69 -10.66
N ASP A 247 11.01 0.30 -11.82
CA ASP A 247 10.72 0.90 -13.12
C ASP A 247 10.19 -0.19 -14.07
N HIS A 248 9.02 -0.71 -13.72
CA HIS A 248 8.28 -1.73 -14.47
C HIS A 248 7.03 -1.14 -15.12
N SER A 249 6.65 -1.70 -16.26
CA SER A 249 5.41 -1.37 -16.98
C SER A 249 4.25 -2.32 -16.64
N ASP A 250 4.55 -3.44 -15.97
CA ASP A 250 3.62 -4.44 -15.47
C ASP A 250 3.53 -4.45 -13.93
N SER A 251 2.87 -5.46 -13.37
CA SER A 251 2.75 -5.60 -11.92
C SER A 251 3.93 -6.38 -11.33
N VAL A 252 4.54 -5.86 -10.27
CA VAL A 252 5.63 -6.48 -9.52
C VAL A 252 5.25 -6.53 -8.04
N THR A 253 5.22 -7.73 -7.47
CA THR A 253 5.02 -7.93 -6.03
C THR A 253 6.35 -8.05 -5.30
N LEU A 254 6.57 -7.18 -4.32
CA LEU A 254 7.63 -7.29 -3.33
C LEU A 254 7.02 -7.83 -2.03
N ALA A 255 7.14 -9.14 -1.84
CA ALA A 255 6.63 -9.84 -0.65
C ALA A 255 7.70 -10.01 0.45
N GLN A 256 8.96 -9.66 0.13
CA GLN A 256 10.08 -9.80 1.04
C GLN A 256 10.12 -8.60 1.98
N ALA A 257 10.55 -8.81 3.23
CA ALA A 257 10.77 -7.70 4.15
C ALA A 257 11.87 -6.76 3.62
N ILE A 258 11.55 -5.47 3.53
CA ILE A 258 12.45 -4.38 3.20
C ILE A 258 12.82 -3.65 4.49
N SER A 259 14.11 -3.48 4.74
CA SER A 259 14.63 -2.88 5.98
C SER A 259 15.77 -1.91 5.69
N GLY A 260 16.16 -1.11 6.68
CA GLY A 260 17.33 -0.25 6.58
C GLY A 260 16.99 1.24 6.66
N THR A 261 17.85 2.08 6.07
CA THR A 261 17.73 3.55 6.16
C THR A 261 17.37 4.22 4.84
N GLY A 262 17.26 3.44 3.76
CA GLY A 262 17.02 3.89 2.40
C GLY A 262 15.56 4.24 2.10
N SER A 263 15.33 4.67 0.86
CA SER A 263 14.03 5.10 0.32
C SER A 263 13.47 4.12 -0.71
N LEU A 264 12.15 4.09 -0.86
CA LEU A 264 11.49 3.37 -1.94
C LEU A 264 10.99 4.34 -3.01
N THR A 265 11.20 3.99 -4.28
CA THR A 265 10.67 4.76 -5.42
C THR A 265 9.88 3.87 -6.37
N GLN A 266 8.60 4.18 -6.58
CA GLN A 266 7.84 3.69 -7.73
C GLN A 266 8.05 4.67 -8.90
N SER A 267 8.78 4.23 -9.93
CA SER A 267 9.16 5.03 -11.11
C SER A 267 8.43 4.57 -12.39
N GLY A 268 7.99 3.32 -12.44
CA GLY A 268 7.41 2.71 -13.62
C GLY A 268 5.92 3.05 -13.81
N THR A 269 5.41 2.82 -15.02
CA THR A 269 3.98 3.02 -15.32
C THR A 269 3.08 1.88 -14.83
N GLY A 270 3.68 0.78 -14.37
CA GLY A 270 2.99 -0.41 -13.87
C GLY A 270 2.56 -0.27 -12.41
N THR A 271 2.46 -1.41 -11.72
CA THR A 271 2.06 -1.49 -10.32
C THR A 271 3.14 -2.15 -9.50
N THR A 272 3.55 -1.53 -8.40
CA THR A 272 4.37 -2.17 -7.37
C THR A 272 3.46 -2.51 -6.22
N ILE A 273 3.40 -3.79 -5.85
CA ILE A 273 2.61 -4.29 -4.73
C ILE A 273 3.57 -4.58 -3.57
N LEU A 274 3.44 -3.85 -2.48
CA LEU A 274 4.10 -4.17 -1.21
C LEU A 274 3.15 -5.05 -0.41
N SER A 275 3.52 -6.31 -0.21
CA SER A 275 2.73 -7.27 0.57
C SER A 275 3.50 -7.81 1.78
N GLY A 276 4.69 -7.27 2.04
CA GLY A 276 5.61 -7.67 3.10
C GLY A 276 5.33 -6.94 4.42
N THR A 277 6.31 -7.04 5.33
CA THR A 277 6.38 -6.20 6.53
C THR A 277 7.67 -5.41 6.47
N ASP A 278 7.56 -4.11 6.29
CA ASP A 278 8.68 -3.26 5.91
C ASP A 278 9.00 -2.23 6.99
N THR A 279 10.29 -1.89 7.09
CA THR A 279 10.88 -1.13 8.20
C THR A 279 11.97 -0.15 7.75
N TYR A 280 12.03 0.18 6.46
CA TYR A 280 13.00 1.14 5.94
C TYR A 280 12.68 2.58 6.41
N GLY A 281 13.71 3.35 6.74
CA GLY A 281 13.52 4.67 7.37
C GLY A 281 13.35 5.86 6.42
N GLY A 282 13.68 5.72 5.14
CA GLY A 282 13.62 6.79 4.15
C GLY A 282 12.22 6.99 3.58
N ALA A 283 12.07 8.03 2.75
CA ALA A 283 10.79 8.39 2.14
C ALA A 283 10.33 7.37 1.07
N THR A 284 9.03 7.36 0.82
CA THR A 284 8.40 6.59 -0.28
C THR A 284 7.91 7.56 -1.35
N SER A 285 8.44 7.46 -2.56
CA SER A 285 8.09 8.33 -3.68
C SER A 285 7.33 7.57 -4.76
N VAL A 286 6.09 7.96 -5.04
CA VAL A 286 5.29 7.39 -6.13
C VAL A 286 5.28 8.38 -7.28
N ASN A 287 6.21 8.20 -8.23
CA ASN A 287 6.44 9.15 -9.32
C ASN A 287 5.59 8.87 -10.56
N ALA A 288 5.20 7.62 -10.78
CA ALA A 288 4.35 7.18 -11.89
C ALA A 288 3.60 5.89 -11.50
N GLY A 289 2.65 5.45 -12.32
CA GLY A 289 1.96 4.18 -12.13
C GLY A 289 1.23 4.10 -10.79
N THR A 290 1.23 2.91 -10.19
CA THR A 290 0.56 2.66 -8.91
C THR A 290 1.53 2.06 -7.90
N LEU A 291 1.54 2.59 -6.67
CA LEU A 291 2.02 1.87 -5.50
C LEU A 291 0.80 1.30 -4.77
N GLN A 292 0.71 -0.02 -4.67
CA GLN A 292 -0.32 -0.73 -3.94
C GLN A 292 0.28 -1.28 -2.64
N VAL A 293 -0.24 -0.85 -1.49
CA VAL A 293 0.20 -1.27 -0.16
C VAL A 293 -0.83 -2.24 0.41
N ASP A 294 -0.52 -3.53 0.40
CA ASP A 294 -1.35 -4.60 0.99
C ASP A 294 -0.70 -5.20 2.25
N GLY A 295 0.57 -4.87 2.49
CA GLY A 295 1.37 -5.30 3.62
C GLY A 295 1.28 -4.38 4.84
N ASP A 296 2.24 -4.55 5.74
CA ASP A 296 2.41 -3.74 6.94
C ASP A 296 3.67 -2.88 6.83
N GLU A 297 3.47 -1.60 6.51
CA GLU A 297 4.53 -0.59 6.44
C GLU A 297 4.56 0.30 7.70
N SER A 298 3.96 -0.13 8.82
CA SER A 298 3.94 0.66 10.08
C SER A 298 5.35 0.98 10.61
N GLY A 299 6.34 0.13 10.26
CA GLY A 299 7.75 0.38 10.54
C GLY A 299 8.44 1.35 9.58
N ALA A 300 7.88 1.56 8.38
CA ALA A 300 8.38 2.48 7.37
C ALA A 300 7.80 3.89 7.58
N THR A 301 8.45 4.64 8.47
CA THR A 301 7.93 5.93 8.99
C THR A 301 8.30 7.16 8.14
N GLY A 302 9.04 6.97 7.05
CA GLY A 302 9.33 8.04 6.10
C GLY A 302 8.07 8.54 5.40
N ALA A 303 8.05 9.82 5.00
CA ALA A 303 6.90 10.40 4.32
C ALA A 303 6.65 9.70 2.97
N THR A 304 5.38 9.45 2.66
CA THR A 304 4.92 8.97 1.35
C THR A 304 4.39 10.14 0.53
N THR A 305 4.92 10.33 -0.68
CA THR A 305 4.45 11.37 -1.61
C THR A 305 4.02 10.79 -2.94
N VAL A 306 2.81 11.14 -3.38
CA VAL A 306 2.23 10.69 -4.65
C VAL A 306 2.23 11.85 -5.64
N ALA A 307 2.92 11.68 -6.76
CA ALA A 307 3.07 12.69 -7.80
C ALA A 307 1.88 12.72 -8.78
N SER A 308 1.78 13.80 -9.55
CA SER A 308 0.76 13.95 -10.58
C SER A 308 0.76 12.77 -11.56
N GLY A 309 -0.40 12.17 -11.79
CA GLY A 309 -0.58 11.02 -12.66
C GLY A 309 -0.24 9.67 -12.04
N ALA A 310 0.23 9.64 -10.79
CA ALA A 310 0.47 8.42 -10.03
C ALA A 310 -0.68 8.12 -9.05
N THR A 311 -0.73 6.86 -8.60
CA THR A 311 -1.78 6.35 -7.72
C THR A 311 -1.18 5.69 -6.48
N LEU A 312 -1.72 5.98 -5.31
CA LEU A 312 -1.57 5.17 -4.10
C LEU A 312 -2.84 4.34 -3.92
N SER A 313 -2.70 3.04 -3.67
CA SER A 313 -3.82 2.14 -3.39
C SER A 313 -3.46 1.06 -2.37
N GLY A 314 -4.42 0.17 -2.08
CA GLY A 314 -4.21 -1.03 -1.29
C GLY A 314 -5.10 -1.12 -0.06
N THR A 315 -4.87 -2.17 0.73
CA THR A 315 -5.63 -2.53 1.94
C THR A 315 -4.74 -2.67 3.19
N GLY A 316 -3.49 -2.27 3.08
CA GLY A 316 -2.46 -2.38 4.11
C GLY A 316 -2.34 -1.14 5.00
N THR A 317 -1.18 -1.02 5.64
CA THR A 317 -0.86 0.09 6.56
C THR A 317 0.37 0.86 6.08
N LEU A 318 0.30 2.19 6.10
CA LEU A 318 1.44 3.10 5.91
C LEU A 318 1.85 3.72 7.25
N GLY A 319 3.14 3.63 7.61
CA GLY A 319 3.64 4.13 8.90
C GLY A 319 3.90 5.64 8.96
N GLY A 320 4.23 6.27 7.83
CA GLY A 320 4.55 7.70 7.76
C GLY A 320 3.38 8.62 7.40
N ASP A 321 3.67 9.92 7.35
CA ASP A 321 2.75 10.90 6.77
C ASP A 321 2.57 10.65 5.26
N VAL A 322 1.35 10.83 4.75
CA VAL A 322 1.00 10.66 3.34
C VAL A 322 0.56 11.98 2.73
N THR A 323 1.13 12.33 1.57
CA THR A 323 0.67 13.46 0.75
C THR A 323 0.30 12.98 -0.66
N VAL A 324 -0.96 13.19 -1.03
CA VAL A 324 -1.48 12.93 -2.37
C VAL A 324 -1.53 14.26 -3.12
N GLY A 325 -0.58 14.45 -4.03
CA GLY A 325 -0.36 15.72 -4.70
C GLY A 325 -1.43 16.08 -5.73
N ASN A 326 -1.38 17.32 -6.22
CA ASN A 326 -2.22 17.76 -7.34
C ASN A 326 -2.06 16.85 -8.56
N GLY A 327 -3.18 16.38 -9.12
CA GLY A 327 -3.24 15.44 -10.25
C GLY A 327 -2.92 13.99 -9.89
N ALA A 328 -2.66 13.66 -8.62
CA ALA A 328 -2.46 12.31 -8.13
C ALA A 328 -3.78 11.67 -7.67
N THR A 329 -3.79 10.35 -7.55
CA THR A 329 -4.95 9.57 -7.14
C THR A 329 -4.67 8.82 -5.83
N LEU A 330 -5.63 8.86 -4.91
CA LEU A 330 -5.79 7.88 -3.84
C LEU A 330 -6.93 6.94 -4.22
N SER A 331 -6.70 5.64 -4.24
CA SER A 331 -7.74 4.64 -4.49
C SER A 331 -7.72 3.65 -3.34
N ALA A 332 -8.67 3.74 -2.42
CA ALA A 332 -8.80 2.73 -1.38
C ALA A 332 -9.16 1.37 -2.01
N GLY A 333 -8.90 0.29 -1.27
CA GLY A 333 -9.07 -1.06 -1.79
C GLY A 333 -7.97 -1.49 -2.76
N ASP A 334 -8.13 -2.69 -3.33
CA ASP A 334 -7.22 -3.20 -4.33
C ASP A 334 -7.92 -3.98 -5.46
N GLY A 335 -7.30 -4.03 -6.64
CA GLY A 335 -7.92 -4.67 -7.82
C GLY A 335 -8.07 -6.19 -7.72
N ALA A 336 -7.44 -6.85 -6.74
CA ALA A 336 -7.51 -8.29 -6.50
C ALA A 336 -8.57 -8.70 -5.45
N HIS A 337 -8.84 -7.82 -4.48
CA HIS A 337 -9.73 -8.03 -3.34
C HIS A 337 -10.96 -7.12 -3.35
N GLY A 338 -11.05 -6.18 -4.28
CA GLY A 338 -12.14 -5.20 -4.35
C GLY A 338 -12.01 -4.19 -3.22
N VAL A 339 -13.10 -3.98 -2.49
CA VAL A 339 -13.17 -3.03 -1.38
C VAL A 339 -12.21 -3.38 -0.23
N GLY A 340 -11.69 -2.40 0.47
CA GLY A 340 -10.91 -2.61 1.69
C GLY A 340 -10.45 -1.35 2.41
N THR A 341 -9.80 -1.55 3.57
CA THR A 341 -9.35 -0.44 4.42
C THR A 341 -7.86 -0.16 4.21
N LEU A 342 -7.53 1.06 3.80
CA LEU A 342 -6.14 1.55 3.79
C LEU A 342 -5.88 2.34 5.08
N THR A 343 -4.85 1.96 5.84
CA THR A 343 -4.50 2.63 7.10
C THR A 343 -3.28 3.54 6.90
N VAL A 344 -3.35 4.76 7.45
CA VAL A 344 -2.24 5.72 7.51
C VAL A 344 -2.00 6.05 8.97
N ASP A 345 -0.93 5.54 9.58
CA ASP A 345 -0.62 5.80 10.99
C ASP A 345 -0.28 7.28 11.24
N GLY A 346 0.27 7.96 10.24
CA GLY A 346 0.59 9.39 10.24
C GLY A 346 -0.59 10.29 9.88
N ASN A 347 -0.26 11.50 9.39
CA ASN A 347 -1.24 12.42 8.82
C ASN A 347 -1.52 12.09 7.35
N LEU A 348 -2.72 12.40 6.87
CA LEU A 348 -3.07 12.35 5.46
C LEU A 348 -3.36 13.75 4.93
N THR A 349 -2.67 14.15 3.86
CA THR A 349 -2.92 15.39 3.12
C THR A 349 -3.35 15.09 1.69
N LEU A 350 -4.55 15.54 1.34
CA LEU A 350 -5.10 15.52 -0.02
C LEU A 350 -5.03 16.94 -0.60
N ASP A 351 -4.19 17.14 -1.63
CA ASP A 351 -4.10 18.43 -2.30
C ASP A 351 -5.40 18.76 -3.06
N GLN A 352 -5.70 20.04 -3.29
CA GLN A 352 -6.93 20.48 -3.97
C GLN A 352 -7.16 19.90 -5.37
N GLY A 353 -6.10 19.49 -6.08
CA GLY A 353 -6.19 18.86 -7.41
C GLY A 353 -6.07 17.34 -7.39
N SER A 354 -6.04 16.69 -6.22
CA SER A 354 -5.99 15.24 -6.11
C SER A 354 -7.35 14.60 -6.42
N THR A 355 -7.37 13.30 -6.69
CA THR A 355 -8.58 12.50 -6.90
C THR A 355 -8.63 11.36 -5.90
N GLN A 356 -9.81 11.12 -5.32
CA GLN A 356 -10.06 10.09 -4.34
C GLN A 356 -11.07 9.12 -4.94
N ASN A 357 -10.78 7.83 -4.97
CA ASN A 357 -11.68 6.80 -5.48
C ASN A 357 -11.99 5.81 -4.36
N PHE A 358 -13.28 5.56 -4.17
CA PHE A 358 -13.82 4.63 -3.19
C PHE A 358 -14.91 3.77 -3.82
N ASP A 359 -15.00 2.53 -3.39
CA ASP A 359 -16.10 1.61 -3.64
C ASP A 359 -16.89 1.43 -2.32
N THR A 360 -18.21 1.63 -2.34
CA THR A 360 -19.06 1.48 -1.14
C THR A 360 -20.38 0.78 -1.46
N GLY A 361 -20.94 0.04 -0.52
CA GLY A 361 -22.17 -0.74 -0.74
C GLY A 361 -23.00 -1.03 0.50
N GLU A 362 -22.55 -0.61 1.67
CA GLU A 362 -23.27 -0.80 2.93
C GLU A 362 -23.33 0.52 3.71
N ALA A 363 -24.52 1.06 3.90
CA ALA A 363 -24.69 2.30 4.63
C ALA A 363 -24.39 2.07 6.12
N ASN A 364 -23.81 3.09 6.75
CA ASN A 364 -23.55 3.20 8.18
C ASN A 364 -22.46 2.26 8.72
N THR A 365 -21.78 1.53 7.83
CA THR A 365 -20.64 0.67 8.16
C THR A 365 -19.34 1.38 7.80
N ALA A 366 -18.36 1.42 8.71
CA ALA A 366 -17.04 1.94 8.43
C ALA A 366 -16.16 0.83 7.86
N GLY A 367 -15.77 0.94 6.58
CA GLY A 367 -15.04 -0.12 5.91
C GLY A 367 -15.83 -1.43 5.88
N GLY A 368 -15.14 -2.55 6.07
CA GLY A 368 -15.76 -3.87 6.12
C GLY A 368 -15.80 -4.55 4.75
N LYS A 369 -16.81 -5.40 4.54
CA LYS A 369 -16.85 -6.28 3.36
C LYS A 369 -17.27 -5.56 2.07
N TYR A 370 -17.98 -4.45 2.20
CA TYR A 370 -18.64 -3.75 1.08
C TYR A 370 -18.21 -2.30 0.93
N ASN A 371 -17.39 -1.78 1.85
CA ASN A 371 -16.94 -0.41 1.81
C ASN A 371 -15.43 -0.33 1.88
N ASP A 372 -14.89 0.50 1.01
CA ASP A 372 -13.60 1.12 1.21
C ASP A 372 -13.62 2.03 2.42
N LEU A 373 -12.46 2.11 3.08
CA LEU A 373 -12.22 3.07 4.16
C LEU A 373 -10.77 3.52 4.12
N VAL A 374 -10.54 4.80 4.38
CA VAL A 374 -9.19 5.28 4.71
C VAL A 374 -9.16 5.69 6.18
N ALA A 375 -8.39 4.94 6.96
CA ALA A 375 -8.26 5.14 8.40
C ALA A 375 -6.97 5.92 8.70
N VAL A 376 -7.10 7.14 9.23
CA VAL A 376 -5.96 8.04 9.48
C VAL A 376 -5.70 8.13 10.98
N GLY A 377 -4.50 7.77 11.43
CA GLY A 377 -4.10 7.89 12.84
C GLY A 377 -3.92 9.34 13.28
N GLY A 378 -3.43 10.20 12.38
CA GLY A 378 -3.16 11.62 12.61
C GLY A 378 -4.26 12.56 12.12
N ASN A 379 -3.84 13.76 11.70
CA ASN A 379 -4.73 14.78 11.13
C ASN A 379 -5.10 14.42 9.68
N LEU A 380 -6.31 14.80 9.28
CA LEU A 380 -6.79 14.71 7.91
C LEU A 380 -6.89 16.11 7.31
N THR A 381 -6.24 16.33 6.17
CA THR A 381 -6.46 17.51 5.34
C THR A 381 -7.19 17.09 4.07
N LEU A 382 -8.45 17.50 3.93
CA LEU A 382 -9.30 17.21 2.79
C LEU A 382 -9.12 18.24 1.68
N GLY A 383 -9.12 17.75 0.46
CA GLY A 383 -9.10 18.51 -0.78
C GLY A 383 -9.25 17.54 -1.94
N GLY A 384 -9.49 18.06 -3.15
CA GLY A 384 -9.60 17.22 -4.34
C GLY A 384 -11.03 16.90 -4.74
N THR A 385 -11.19 15.77 -5.41
CA THR A 385 -12.45 15.28 -5.96
C THR A 385 -12.68 13.83 -5.54
N LEU A 386 -13.72 13.61 -4.75
CA LEU A 386 -14.16 12.30 -4.31
C LEU A 386 -15.09 11.65 -5.34
N ASN A 387 -14.66 10.52 -5.90
CA ASN A 387 -15.49 9.64 -6.68
C ASN A 387 -15.86 8.40 -5.86
N VAL A 388 -17.11 7.97 -5.95
CA VAL A 388 -17.62 6.80 -5.26
C VAL A 388 -18.36 5.89 -6.23
N ALA A 389 -17.90 4.66 -6.37
CA ALA A 389 -18.60 3.62 -7.09
C ALA A 389 -19.40 2.74 -6.12
N ALA A 390 -20.49 2.16 -6.62
CA ALA A 390 -21.37 1.32 -5.82
C ALA A 390 -20.90 -0.15 -5.89
N ASP A 391 -20.51 -0.73 -4.76
CA ASP A 391 -20.34 -2.18 -4.64
C ASP A 391 -21.72 -2.85 -4.61
N THR A 392 -22.18 -3.27 -5.78
CA THR A 392 -23.48 -3.90 -5.96
C THR A 392 -23.67 -5.26 -5.26
N ALA A 393 -22.62 -5.80 -4.64
CA ALA A 393 -22.74 -6.95 -3.75
C ALA A 393 -23.22 -6.56 -2.33
N GLY A 394 -23.15 -5.27 -1.99
CA GLY A 394 -23.58 -4.70 -0.73
C GLY A 394 -25.11 -4.59 -0.60
N PRO A 395 -25.64 -4.63 0.63
CA PRO A 395 -27.08 -4.60 0.89
C PRO A 395 -27.74 -3.26 0.54
N ASP A 396 -26.99 -2.16 0.54
CA ASP A 396 -27.48 -0.78 0.33
C ASP A 396 -26.96 -0.21 -0.99
N ALA A 397 -26.73 -1.07 -1.98
CA ALA A 397 -26.26 -0.73 -3.32
C ALA A 397 -26.94 -1.61 -4.39
N ALA A 398 -28.26 -1.49 -4.56
CA ALA A 398 -29.01 -2.34 -5.48
C ALA A 398 -29.35 -1.65 -6.82
N SER A 399 -29.09 -2.33 -7.94
CA SER A 399 -29.69 -2.14 -9.29
C SER A 399 -29.99 -0.69 -9.74
N GLY A 400 -29.15 0.27 -9.38
CA GLY A 400 -29.44 1.70 -9.57
C GLY A 400 -28.44 2.66 -8.92
N GLY A 401 -27.63 2.19 -7.98
CA GLY A 401 -26.59 2.96 -7.27
C GLY A 401 -26.72 2.75 -5.77
N LEU A 402 -25.97 3.53 -4.99
CA LEU A 402 -26.12 3.61 -3.54
C LEU A 402 -27.54 4.05 -3.14
N ASP A 403 -28.13 3.33 -2.19
CA ASP A 403 -29.40 3.68 -1.55
C ASP A 403 -29.21 4.81 -0.51
N ALA A 404 -30.31 5.29 0.08
CA ALA A 404 -30.23 6.35 1.08
C ALA A 404 -29.50 5.87 2.35
N GLY A 405 -28.49 6.61 2.80
CA GLY A 405 -27.68 6.27 3.96
C GLY A 405 -26.45 7.16 4.15
N VAL A 406 -25.70 6.88 5.22
CA VAL A 406 -24.43 7.56 5.55
C VAL A 406 -23.28 6.58 5.35
N TYR A 407 -22.45 6.79 4.34
CA TYR A 407 -21.31 5.92 4.00
C TYR A 407 -20.02 6.56 4.49
N ARG A 408 -19.29 5.89 5.38
CA ARG A 408 -18.07 6.47 5.95
C ARG A 408 -16.87 6.22 5.06
N ILE A 409 -16.23 7.33 4.67
CA ILE A 409 -15.12 7.35 3.70
C ILE A 409 -13.79 7.46 4.45
N TYR A 410 -13.75 8.31 5.48
CA TYR A 410 -12.57 8.51 6.32
C TYR A 410 -12.90 8.39 7.80
N THR A 411 -11.98 7.81 8.56
CA THR A 411 -11.83 8.06 10.00
C THR A 411 -10.52 8.78 10.25
N TYR A 412 -10.45 9.63 11.28
CA TYR A 412 -9.21 10.31 11.64
C TYR A 412 -9.05 10.52 13.15
N GLY A 413 -7.85 10.29 13.67
CA GLY A 413 -7.54 10.45 15.10
C GLY A 413 -7.25 11.90 15.54
N GLY A 414 -6.77 12.73 14.62
CA GLY A 414 -6.39 14.13 14.85
C GLY A 414 -7.50 15.14 14.57
N GLY A 415 -7.10 16.33 14.08
CA GLY A 415 -8.02 17.35 13.60
C GLY A 415 -8.28 17.24 12.09
N LEU A 416 -9.42 17.80 11.66
CA LEU A 416 -9.79 17.94 10.26
C LEU A 416 -9.45 19.36 9.76
N THR A 417 -8.78 19.45 8.63
CA THR A 417 -8.69 20.68 7.83
C THR A 417 -9.41 20.45 6.51
N ASP A 418 -10.59 21.03 6.36
CA ASP A 418 -11.36 20.96 5.13
C ASP A 418 -10.97 22.12 4.19
N ASN A 419 -10.24 21.80 3.11
CA ASN A 419 -9.93 22.76 2.04
C ASN A 419 -10.94 22.67 0.87
N GLY A 420 -12.11 22.09 1.08
CA GLY A 420 -13.18 21.98 0.10
C GLY A 420 -13.00 20.81 -0.85
N GLU A 421 -12.92 19.58 -0.31
CA GLU A 421 -13.13 18.38 -1.14
C GLU A 421 -14.51 18.46 -1.82
N THR A 422 -14.56 18.10 -3.09
CA THR A 422 -15.80 18.17 -3.89
C THR A 422 -16.22 16.78 -4.33
N LEU A 423 -17.52 16.55 -4.44
CA LEU A 423 -18.03 15.32 -5.02
C LEU A 423 -17.83 15.34 -6.55
N GLY A 424 -17.22 14.27 -7.05
CA GLY A 424 -17.05 13.95 -8.46
C GLY A 424 -18.16 13.04 -8.96
N THR A 425 -17.79 11.90 -9.52
CA THR A 425 -18.75 10.87 -9.95
C THR A 425 -19.15 10.01 -8.77
N VAL A 426 -20.44 9.95 -8.47
CA VAL A 426 -21.00 9.08 -7.43
C VAL A 426 -22.10 8.21 -8.06
N ASP A 427 -21.95 6.89 -7.97
CA ASP A 427 -22.94 5.93 -8.43
C ASP A 427 -24.09 5.81 -7.43
N ALA A 428 -25.00 6.79 -7.41
CA ALA A 428 -26.14 6.84 -6.50
C ALA A 428 -27.49 6.58 -7.19
N ALA A 429 -28.46 6.08 -6.41
CA ALA A 429 -29.81 5.85 -6.91
C ALA A 429 -30.49 7.13 -7.42
N GLN A 430 -31.44 6.98 -8.35
CA GLN A 430 -32.14 8.11 -8.94
C GLN A 430 -33.03 8.83 -7.90
N GLY A 431 -32.93 10.16 -7.85
CA GLY A 431 -33.80 10.98 -6.99
C GLY A 431 -33.23 11.27 -5.60
N VAL A 432 -31.98 10.89 -5.35
CA VAL A 432 -31.25 11.25 -4.12
C VAL A 432 -30.45 12.54 -4.29
N GLU A 433 -30.23 13.22 -3.18
CA GLU A 433 -29.31 14.33 -2.98
C GLU A 433 -28.04 13.79 -2.32
N LEU A 434 -26.88 14.29 -2.76
CA LEU A 434 -25.58 13.86 -2.26
C LEU A 434 -24.92 15.00 -1.49
N GLY A 435 -24.34 14.66 -0.36
CA GLY A 435 -23.58 15.60 0.46
C GLY A 435 -22.33 14.94 1.03
N LEU A 436 -21.27 15.73 1.20
CA LEU A 436 -20.12 15.34 2.00
C LEU A 436 -20.29 15.94 3.39
N GLN A 437 -20.33 15.10 4.41
CA GLN A 437 -20.49 15.49 5.79
C GLN A 437 -19.13 15.53 6.49
N THR A 438 -18.69 16.74 6.81
CA THR A 438 -17.45 17.04 7.55
C THR A 438 -17.72 17.71 8.91
N SER A 439 -18.99 17.98 9.21
CA SER A 439 -19.49 18.64 10.43
C SER A 439 -19.36 17.78 11.69
N ILE A 440 -18.96 16.51 11.56
CA ILE A 440 -18.79 15.58 12.68
C ILE A 440 -17.31 15.26 12.85
N ALA A 441 -16.81 15.44 14.08
CA ALA A 441 -15.43 15.15 14.40
C ALA A 441 -15.09 13.66 14.22
N HIS A 442 -13.84 13.38 13.84
CA HIS A 442 -13.24 12.05 13.67
C HIS A 442 -13.77 11.19 12.52
N GLN A 443 -14.66 11.73 11.70
CA GLN A 443 -15.20 11.04 10.53
C GLN A 443 -15.49 11.99 9.38
N VAL A 444 -15.53 11.43 8.18
CA VAL A 444 -16.04 12.10 6.98
C VAL A 444 -16.93 11.09 6.26
N ASN A 445 -18.15 11.52 5.94
CA ASN A 445 -19.16 10.64 5.38
C ASN A 445 -19.68 11.17 4.05
N LEU A 446 -19.91 10.27 3.10
CA LEU A 446 -20.83 10.50 1.99
C LEU A 446 -22.25 10.27 2.50
N VAL A 447 -23.11 11.28 2.38
CA VAL A 447 -24.54 11.18 2.67
C VAL A 447 -25.30 11.07 1.37
N VAL A 448 -26.08 10.00 1.24
CA VAL A 448 -27.03 9.79 0.16
C VAL A 448 -28.43 9.97 0.74
N ASN A 449 -29.11 11.07 0.42
CA ASN A 449 -30.39 11.42 1.02
C ASN A 449 -31.52 11.46 -0.02
N ASP A 450 -32.59 10.70 0.16
CA ASP A 450 -33.79 10.76 -0.68
C ASP A 450 -34.87 11.74 -0.14
N GLY A 451 -34.51 12.52 0.88
CA GLY A 451 -35.40 13.40 1.64
C GLY A 451 -35.97 12.76 2.90
N SER A 452 -35.63 11.50 3.19
CA SER A 452 -36.04 10.80 4.42
C SER A 452 -35.04 10.91 5.57
N LEU A 453 -33.76 11.19 5.31
CA LEU A 453 -32.74 11.31 6.37
C LEU A 453 -32.78 12.68 7.02
N THR A 454 -32.85 12.71 8.35
CA THR A 454 -32.82 13.94 9.16
C THR A 454 -31.93 13.74 10.38
N PHE A 455 -31.05 14.70 10.64
CA PHE A 455 -30.03 14.61 11.68
C PHE A 455 -30.47 15.37 12.92
N TRP A 456 -30.31 14.76 14.09
CA TRP A 456 -30.66 15.38 15.36
C TRP A 456 -29.62 16.42 15.76
N ASP A 457 -30.08 17.64 16.05
CA ASP A 457 -29.20 18.77 16.37
C ASP A 457 -29.39 19.31 17.80
N GLY A 458 -30.31 18.69 18.54
CA GLY A 458 -30.62 19.08 19.91
C GLY A 458 -31.44 20.36 20.02
N GLY A 459 -31.86 20.67 21.25
CA GLY A 459 -32.69 21.83 21.54
C GLY A 459 -31.98 23.17 21.28
N ASN A 460 -32.76 24.20 20.94
CA ASN A 460 -32.25 25.57 20.78
C ASN A 460 -31.76 26.18 22.09
N THR A 461 -30.47 25.94 22.39
CA THR A 461 -29.73 26.45 23.54
C THR A 461 -28.87 27.68 23.22
N GLY A 462 -28.94 28.18 21.98
CA GLY A 462 -28.15 29.31 21.48
C GLY A 462 -26.70 28.97 21.07
N THR A 463 -26.27 27.72 21.23
CA THR A 463 -24.99 27.21 20.69
C THR A 463 -25.17 26.25 19.52
N ASN A 464 -26.22 25.43 19.56
CA ASN A 464 -26.47 24.44 18.50
C ASN A 464 -27.17 25.06 17.28
N HIS A 465 -27.82 26.20 17.48
CA HIS A 465 -28.58 26.87 16.42
C HIS A 465 -27.98 28.23 16.15
N GLY A 466 -28.14 28.69 14.91
CA GLY A 466 -27.94 30.08 14.54
C GLY A 466 -28.89 31.01 15.31
N SER A 467 -28.59 32.30 15.28
CA SER A 467 -29.21 33.29 16.17
C SER A 467 -30.72 33.48 16.01
N ASP A 468 -31.32 32.97 14.93
CA ASP A 468 -32.76 33.00 14.68
C ASP A 468 -33.47 31.66 14.95
N GLY A 469 -32.72 30.62 15.36
CA GLY A 469 -33.21 29.29 15.66
C GLY A 469 -33.52 28.39 14.46
N SER A 470 -33.37 28.88 13.23
CA SER A 470 -33.64 28.13 11.99
C SER A 470 -32.47 28.14 11.00
N SER A 471 -31.61 29.16 11.10
CA SER A 471 -30.24 29.09 10.61
C SER A 471 -29.47 28.08 11.46
N GLY A 472 -28.73 27.18 10.82
CA GLY A 472 -27.81 26.29 11.53
C GLY A 472 -26.47 26.96 11.81
N ASN A 473 -25.58 26.21 12.44
CA ASN A 473 -24.24 26.65 12.85
C ASN A 473 -23.12 25.91 12.10
N ASP A 474 -23.46 25.21 11.01
CA ASP A 474 -22.57 24.37 10.19
C ASP A 474 -21.99 23.17 10.97
N THR A 475 -22.66 22.74 12.04
CA THR A 475 -22.31 21.60 12.88
C THR A 475 -23.55 20.73 13.11
N VAL A 476 -23.36 19.41 13.20
CA VAL A 476 -24.41 18.50 13.73
C VAL A 476 -24.07 18.25 15.20
N ASP A 477 -24.72 18.98 16.10
CA ASP A 477 -24.33 19.05 17.51
C ASP A 477 -24.88 17.90 18.35
N GLY A 478 -26.10 17.47 18.05
CA GLY A 478 -26.86 16.57 18.90
C GLY A 478 -27.24 17.17 20.26
N GLY A 479 -27.38 16.31 21.26
CA GLY A 479 -27.62 16.72 22.65
C GLY A 479 -29.08 16.55 23.09
N SER A 480 -29.49 17.30 24.12
CA SER A 480 -30.84 17.18 24.68
C SER A 480 -31.82 18.15 24.03
N GLY A 481 -33.07 17.74 23.87
CA GLY A 481 -34.10 18.54 23.21
C GLY A 481 -35.47 17.87 23.23
N THR A 482 -36.46 18.55 22.65
CA THR A 482 -37.79 17.98 22.40
C THR A 482 -37.84 17.50 20.95
N TRP A 483 -38.57 16.42 20.69
CA TRP A 483 -38.88 15.96 19.35
C TRP A 483 -40.37 16.13 19.13
N THR A 484 -40.75 17.14 18.35
CA THR A 484 -42.15 17.38 17.96
C THR A 484 -42.39 17.03 16.50
N ALA A 485 -43.62 16.65 16.17
CA ALA A 485 -44.04 16.49 14.79
C ALA A 485 -44.45 17.85 14.18
N MET A 486 -44.22 18.01 12.87
CA MET A 486 -44.66 19.21 12.15
C MET A 486 -46.17 19.17 11.88
N ASN A 487 -46.95 20.02 12.55
CA ASN A 487 -48.40 20.21 12.30
C ASN A 487 -48.77 21.70 12.08
N GLY A 488 -47.98 22.39 11.24
CA GLY A 488 -48.11 23.84 11.03
C GLY A 488 -47.26 24.68 12.00
N ALA A 489 -46.75 24.08 13.07
CA ALA A 489 -45.58 24.49 13.83
C ALA A 489 -44.76 23.24 14.18
N GLY A 490 -43.47 23.42 14.42
CA GLY A 490 -42.56 22.36 14.88
C GLY A 490 -41.33 23.00 15.51
N ASP A 491 -40.56 22.20 16.23
CA ASP A 491 -39.27 22.62 16.77
C ASP A 491 -38.17 22.42 15.74
N ASP A 492 -37.32 23.43 15.57
CA ASP A 492 -36.24 23.39 14.56
C ASP A 492 -35.05 22.51 15.02
N ASN A 493 -35.29 21.44 15.78
CA ASN A 493 -34.24 20.61 16.41
C ASN A 493 -33.63 19.56 15.46
N TRP A 494 -33.99 19.58 14.17
CA TRP A 494 -33.46 18.68 13.14
C TRP A 494 -32.71 19.47 12.09
N THR A 495 -31.66 18.89 11.55
CA THR A 495 -30.81 19.52 10.55
C THR A 495 -30.55 18.62 9.35
N ASN A 496 -30.05 19.23 8.28
CA ASN A 496 -29.45 18.52 7.16
C ASN A 496 -28.02 18.07 7.53
N ALA A 497 -27.42 17.20 6.71
CA ALA A 497 -26.15 16.54 7.04
C ALA A 497 -25.00 17.50 7.41
N ASP A 498 -24.97 18.71 6.85
CA ASP A 498 -23.91 19.70 7.09
C ASP A 498 -24.17 20.65 8.26
N GLY A 499 -25.33 20.58 8.93
CA GLY A 499 -25.63 21.48 10.05
C GLY A 499 -25.93 22.93 9.66
N SER A 500 -26.06 23.25 8.36
CA SER A 500 -26.24 24.65 7.91
C SER A 500 -27.66 25.16 8.07
N ARG A 501 -28.65 24.26 8.25
CA ARG A 501 -30.06 24.61 8.39
C ARG A 501 -30.75 23.76 9.44
N ASN A 502 -31.59 24.41 10.21
CA ASN A 502 -32.45 23.76 11.19
C ASN A 502 -33.90 23.80 10.69
N ALA A 503 -34.63 22.73 10.95
CA ALA A 503 -35.99 22.52 10.47
C ALA A 503 -36.79 21.61 11.42
N PRO A 504 -38.13 21.64 11.32
CA PRO A 504 -38.99 20.68 11.99
C PRO A 504 -38.78 19.24 11.52
N TRP A 505 -39.16 18.28 12.37
CA TRP A 505 -39.15 16.86 12.03
C TRP A 505 -39.97 16.56 10.77
N TYR A 506 -39.37 15.80 9.86
CA TYR A 506 -40.05 15.28 8.68
C TYR A 506 -40.83 14.02 9.02
N ALA A 507 -42.16 14.08 8.93
CA ALA A 507 -43.05 12.98 9.30
C ALA A 507 -42.72 11.68 8.53
N GLY A 508 -42.43 10.61 9.25
CA GLY A 508 -42.04 9.31 8.70
C GLY A 508 -40.58 9.23 8.25
N GLY A 509 -39.77 10.26 8.50
CA GLY A 509 -38.33 10.27 8.25
C GLY A 509 -37.58 9.21 9.06
N TYR A 510 -36.31 9.04 8.71
CA TYR A 510 -35.34 8.21 9.39
C TYR A 510 -34.44 9.13 10.22
N ALA A 511 -34.45 8.92 11.54
CA ALA A 511 -33.78 9.80 12.48
C ALA A 511 -32.33 9.37 12.69
N VAL A 512 -31.39 10.29 12.51
CA VAL A 512 -29.96 10.04 12.73
C VAL A 512 -29.47 10.85 13.92
N PHE A 513 -29.04 10.16 14.97
CA PHE A 513 -28.51 10.72 16.22
C PHE A 513 -26.99 10.59 16.23
N GLU A 514 -26.32 11.69 15.92
CA GLU A 514 -24.86 11.84 15.97
C GLU A 514 -24.48 12.97 16.94
N GLY A 515 -23.24 13.45 16.89
CA GLY A 515 -22.77 14.51 17.78
C GLY A 515 -22.72 14.08 19.25
N SER A 516 -23.08 14.99 20.15
CA SER A 516 -23.06 14.75 21.61
C SER A 516 -24.32 14.04 22.08
N ALA A 517 -24.20 12.96 22.87
CA ALA A 517 -25.38 12.29 23.39
C ALA A 517 -26.19 13.17 24.36
N GLY A 518 -27.51 12.99 24.38
CA GLY A 518 -28.41 13.67 25.30
C GLY A 518 -29.77 13.01 25.46
N THR A 519 -30.70 13.70 26.12
CA THR A 519 -32.09 13.24 26.28
C THR A 519 -32.99 13.85 25.21
N VAL A 520 -33.58 13.01 24.37
CA VAL A 520 -34.55 13.36 23.33
C VAL A 520 -35.95 13.10 23.89
N SER A 521 -36.70 14.16 24.17
CA SER A 521 -38.05 14.08 24.74
C SER A 521 -39.10 14.14 23.63
N VAL A 522 -39.67 12.99 23.28
CA VAL A 522 -40.76 12.87 22.31
C VAL A 522 -42.03 13.50 22.87
N SER A 523 -42.72 14.30 22.06
CA SER A 523 -44.02 14.90 22.42
C SER A 523 -45.09 14.53 21.41
N ASP A 524 -46.25 14.13 21.92
CA ASP A 524 -47.51 13.95 21.16
C ASP A 524 -48.18 15.27 20.74
N LYS A 525 -47.44 16.37 20.85
CA LYS A 525 -47.89 17.73 20.53
C LYS A 525 -46.84 18.42 19.67
N ASP A 526 -47.32 19.30 18.79
CA ASP A 526 -46.47 20.21 18.06
C ASP A 526 -45.90 21.34 18.95
N ALA A 527 -45.08 22.22 18.38
CA ALA A 527 -44.48 23.34 19.11
C ALA A 527 -45.50 24.37 19.67
N ASN A 528 -46.75 24.36 19.19
CA ASN A 528 -47.84 25.19 19.74
C ASN A 528 -48.64 24.47 20.84
N GLY A 529 -48.40 23.17 21.06
CA GLY A 529 -49.14 22.34 21.99
C GLY A 529 -50.38 21.68 21.39
N ASP A 530 -50.55 21.70 20.06
CA ASP A 530 -51.64 21.00 19.38
C ASP A 530 -51.28 19.52 19.18
N PRO A 531 -52.23 18.57 19.32
CA PRO A 531 -51.93 17.15 19.17
C PRO A 531 -51.31 16.80 17.81
N ALA A 532 -50.15 16.15 17.82
CA ALA A 532 -49.40 15.72 16.65
C ALA A 532 -48.43 14.59 17.02
N ASP A 533 -48.69 13.38 16.51
CA ASP A 533 -47.88 12.21 16.78
C ASP A 533 -46.54 12.25 16.01
N VAL A 534 -45.43 11.95 16.68
CA VAL A 534 -44.13 11.78 16.02
C VAL A 534 -44.11 10.44 15.30
N THR A 535 -44.02 10.50 13.97
CA THR A 535 -43.96 9.32 13.10
C THR A 535 -42.55 9.09 12.57
N VAL A 536 -42.07 7.85 12.59
CA VAL A 536 -40.68 7.48 12.27
C VAL A 536 -40.62 6.17 11.47
N SER A 537 -39.69 6.08 10.50
CA SER A 537 -39.44 4.84 9.73
C SER A 537 -38.30 4.00 10.32
N GLY A 538 -37.38 4.63 11.05
CA GLY A 538 -36.28 3.99 11.76
C GLY A 538 -35.37 5.03 12.44
N MET A 539 -34.36 4.54 13.16
CA MET A 539 -33.45 5.38 13.94
C MET A 539 -32.01 4.85 13.86
N GLN A 540 -31.04 5.75 13.94
CA GLN A 540 -29.62 5.42 14.09
C GLN A 540 -28.97 6.24 15.20
N PHE A 541 -28.13 5.59 16.00
CA PHE A 541 -27.32 6.21 17.04
C PHE A 541 -25.85 5.93 16.77
N ALA A 542 -25.10 6.97 16.40
CA ALA A 542 -23.69 6.89 15.99
C ALA A 542 -22.82 7.96 16.69
N ASN A 543 -23.20 8.40 17.89
CA ASN A 543 -22.40 9.32 18.69
C ASN A 543 -21.11 8.67 19.18
N ASN A 544 -19.98 9.32 18.92
CA ASN A 544 -18.66 8.85 19.37
C ASN A 544 -18.15 9.59 20.63
N ASP A 545 -19.06 10.04 21.50
CA ASP A 545 -18.73 10.76 22.74
C ASP A 545 -18.71 9.86 24.00
N GLY A 546 -18.92 8.55 23.82
CA GLY A 546 -18.93 7.54 24.87
C GLY A 546 -20.11 7.66 25.85
N LYS A 547 -21.14 8.44 25.52
CA LYS A 547 -22.35 8.61 26.35
C LYS A 547 -23.55 7.92 25.71
N THR A 548 -24.64 7.84 26.48
CA THR A 548 -25.90 7.23 26.07
C THR A 548 -26.89 8.28 25.61
N TYR A 549 -27.42 8.13 24.40
CA TYR A 549 -28.64 8.83 24.00
C TYR A 549 -29.83 8.19 24.70
N VAL A 550 -30.72 9.01 25.27
CA VAL A 550 -31.97 8.53 25.89
C VAL A 550 -33.15 9.12 25.14
N VAL A 551 -33.96 8.29 24.49
CA VAL A 551 -35.20 8.70 23.85
C VAL A 551 -36.36 8.38 24.79
N THR A 552 -37.03 9.40 25.31
CA THR A 552 -38.07 9.29 26.35
C THR A 552 -39.29 10.14 26.00
N GLY A 553 -40.33 10.11 26.83
CA GLY A 553 -41.53 10.92 26.67
C GLY A 553 -42.71 10.11 26.11
N ASP A 554 -43.46 10.72 25.18
CA ASP A 554 -44.60 10.11 24.52
C ASP A 554 -44.17 9.07 23.45
N ASP A 555 -45.13 8.32 22.91
CA ASP A 555 -44.89 7.23 21.95
C ASP A 555 -44.26 7.70 20.62
N LEU A 556 -43.42 6.85 20.03
CA LEU A 556 -42.96 6.96 18.64
C LEU A 556 -43.82 6.09 17.72
N TYR A 557 -44.38 6.67 16.66
CA TYR A 557 -45.31 5.97 15.77
C TYR A 557 -44.62 5.43 14.52
N ALA A 558 -44.53 4.11 14.39
CA ALA A 558 -43.91 3.46 13.24
C ALA A 558 -44.69 3.74 11.94
N THR A 559 -43.96 3.94 10.83
CA THR A 559 -44.55 4.11 9.48
C THR A 559 -44.33 2.90 8.57
N THR A 560 -43.50 1.96 8.97
CA THR A 560 -43.04 0.82 8.18
C THR A 560 -43.34 -0.51 8.86
N GLY A 561 -43.41 -1.59 8.07
CA GLY A 561 -43.55 -2.97 8.59
C GLY A 561 -42.35 -3.45 9.39
N SER A 562 -41.23 -2.73 9.32
CA SER A 562 -40.00 -2.99 10.06
C SER A 562 -39.39 -1.67 10.49
N THR A 563 -39.27 -1.46 11.80
CA THR A 563 -38.61 -0.31 12.42
C THR A 563 -37.18 -0.71 12.76
N THR A 564 -36.22 -0.31 11.93
CA THR A 564 -34.81 -0.59 12.16
C THR A 564 -34.21 0.43 13.12
N VAL A 565 -33.56 -0.06 14.18
CA VAL A 565 -32.78 0.74 15.13
C VAL A 565 -31.33 0.31 15.07
N ARG A 566 -30.50 1.21 14.55
CA ARG A 566 -29.05 1.07 14.42
C ARG A 566 -28.37 1.68 15.64
N VAL A 567 -27.49 0.92 16.31
CA VAL A 567 -26.66 1.48 17.40
C VAL A 567 -25.21 1.12 17.14
N GLY A 568 -24.43 2.11 16.78
CA GLY A 568 -23.07 1.95 16.28
C GLY A 568 -22.81 2.94 15.16
N ASP A 569 -21.54 3.28 14.99
CA ASP A 569 -21.04 4.06 13.86
C ASP A 569 -20.36 3.15 12.83
N GLY A 570 -20.58 1.83 12.90
CA GLY A 570 -19.95 0.89 11.98
C GLY A 570 -18.45 0.66 12.20
N THR A 571 -17.83 1.28 13.21
CA THR A 571 -16.45 0.99 13.63
C THR A 571 -16.42 -0.02 14.77
N ASP A 572 -15.25 -0.64 15.04
CA ASP A 572 -15.04 -1.48 16.23
C ASP A 572 -15.29 -0.71 17.54
N ALA A 573 -14.90 0.57 17.57
CA ALA A 573 -15.16 1.45 18.73
C ALA A 573 -16.67 1.71 18.91
N GLY A 574 -17.43 1.67 17.82
CA GLY A 574 -18.89 1.77 17.79
C GLY A 574 -19.61 0.73 18.65
N ALA A 575 -18.96 -0.39 18.98
CA ALA A 575 -19.49 -1.38 19.93
C ALA A 575 -19.72 -0.80 21.35
N ALA A 576 -19.04 0.29 21.71
CA ALA A 576 -19.24 0.99 22.97
C ALA A 576 -20.46 1.93 22.97
N ILE A 577 -21.03 2.24 21.80
CA ILE A 577 -22.16 3.14 21.68
C ILE A 577 -23.40 2.48 22.30
N THR A 578 -24.11 3.26 23.10
CA THR A 578 -25.34 2.81 23.78
C THR A 578 -26.46 3.81 23.51
N ALA A 579 -27.64 3.30 23.19
CA ALA A 579 -28.87 4.08 23.13
C ALA A 579 -29.92 3.47 24.06
N ASP A 580 -30.67 4.30 24.77
CA ASP A 580 -31.75 3.89 25.66
C ASP A 580 -33.10 4.35 25.11
N LEU A 581 -33.94 3.39 24.77
CA LEU A 581 -35.32 3.56 24.35
C LEU A 581 -36.23 3.49 25.59
N ASP A 582 -36.44 4.65 26.21
CA ASP A 582 -37.39 4.91 27.30
C ASP A 582 -38.74 5.45 26.77
N THR A 583 -39.13 5.01 25.57
CA THR A 583 -40.43 5.28 24.95
C THR A 583 -40.97 4.00 24.30
N VAL A 584 -42.24 4.02 23.87
CA VAL A 584 -42.91 2.91 23.20
C VAL A 584 -42.86 3.10 21.69
N ILE A 585 -42.44 2.06 20.95
CA ILE A 585 -42.71 1.98 19.51
C ILE A 585 -44.17 1.56 19.31
N ASN A 586 -44.99 2.53 18.91
CA ASN A 586 -46.40 2.36 18.64
C ASN A 586 -46.62 2.03 17.15
N ASP A 587 -47.21 0.87 16.88
CA ASP A 587 -47.40 0.37 15.51
C ASP A 587 -48.83 0.52 15.01
N SER A 588 -49.66 1.36 15.65
CA SER A 588 -51.08 1.53 15.29
C SER A 588 -51.28 1.99 13.85
N ASN A 589 -50.28 2.65 13.26
CA ASN A 589 -50.30 3.15 11.89
C ASN A 589 -49.93 2.10 10.85
N VAL A 590 -49.42 0.93 11.28
CA VAL A 590 -48.92 -0.13 10.40
C VAL A 590 -49.89 -1.31 10.39
N ALA A 591 -50.46 -1.58 9.22
CA ALA A 591 -51.33 -2.74 9.03
C ALA A 591 -50.52 -4.04 9.22
N GLY A 592 -50.89 -4.85 10.21
CA GLY A 592 -50.15 -6.07 10.57
C GLY A 592 -49.10 -5.87 11.67
N GLY A 593 -48.82 -4.62 12.06
CA GLY A 593 -47.81 -4.26 13.04
C GLY A 593 -46.42 -4.05 12.44
N THR A 594 -45.47 -3.63 13.28
CA THR A 594 -44.06 -3.44 12.91
C THR A 594 -43.17 -4.44 13.67
N SER A 595 -42.12 -4.94 13.01
CA SER A 595 -41.01 -5.60 13.69
C SER A 595 -40.01 -4.58 14.23
N LEU A 596 -39.30 -4.90 15.31
CA LEU A 596 -38.12 -4.17 15.75
C LEU A 596 -36.88 -4.90 15.21
N VAL A 597 -36.06 -4.23 14.40
CA VAL A 597 -34.78 -4.78 13.92
C VAL A 597 -33.64 -4.03 14.60
N LYS A 598 -32.86 -4.71 15.45
CA LYS A 598 -31.64 -4.18 16.05
C LYS A 598 -30.44 -4.63 15.26
N THR A 599 -29.67 -3.68 14.74
CA THR A 599 -28.41 -3.95 14.04
C THR A 599 -27.27 -3.03 14.52
N ASP A 600 -26.09 -3.16 13.93
CA ASP A 600 -24.81 -2.58 14.32
C ASP A 600 -24.27 -3.06 15.69
N ALA A 601 -22.97 -2.88 15.94
CA ALA A 601 -22.25 -3.53 17.03
C ALA A 601 -22.61 -3.04 18.45
N GLY A 602 -23.20 -1.85 18.59
CA GLY A 602 -23.52 -1.21 19.87
C GLY A 602 -24.73 -1.80 20.60
N THR A 603 -25.08 -1.16 21.72
CA THR A 603 -26.12 -1.64 22.65
C THR A 603 -27.39 -0.79 22.58
N LEU A 604 -28.52 -1.41 22.21
CA LEU A 604 -29.84 -0.81 22.39
C LEU A 604 -30.45 -1.30 23.71
N VAL A 605 -30.63 -0.39 24.65
CA VAL A 605 -31.36 -0.63 25.89
C VAL A 605 -32.84 -0.33 25.65
N VAL A 606 -33.71 -1.24 26.05
CA VAL A 606 -35.16 -1.07 26.08
C VAL A 606 -35.54 -0.92 27.54
N SER A 607 -35.69 0.32 28.01
CA SER A 607 -36.06 0.61 29.40
C SER A 607 -37.57 0.80 29.59
N LYS A 608 -38.31 1.02 28.49
CA LYS A 608 -39.78 1.05 28.46
C LYS A 608 -40.39 -0.24 27.92
N ASP A 609 -41.51 -0.65 28.50
CA ASP A 609 -42.32 -1.77 28.03
C ASP A 609 -42.83 -1.55 26.60
N GLN A 610 -42.49 -2.45 25.68
CA GLN A 610 -42.80 -2.35 24.25
C GLN A 610 -44.10 -3.07 23.89
N THR A 611 -44.89 -2.47 22.99
CA THR A 611 -46.23 -2.97 22.61
C THR A 611 -46.40 -3.28 21.11
N TYR A 612 -45.35 -3.17 20.30
CA TYR A 612 -45.43 -3.54 18.88
C TYR A 612 -45.79 -5.02 18.68
N ARG A 613 -46.39 -5.34 17.53
CA ARG A 613 -46.99 -6.65 17.25
C ARG A 613 -46.13 -7.56 16.37
N GLY A 614 -45.14 -7.02 15.66
CA GLY A 614 -44.22 -7.79 14.81
C GLY A 614 -43.08 -8.46 15.60
N ALA A 615 -42.16 -9.12 14.90
CA ALA A 615 -41.04 -9.83 15.54
C ALA A 615 -39.97 -8.85 16.08
N THR A 616 -39.06 -9.38 16.89
CA THR A 616 -37.81 -8.71 17.25
C THR A 616 -36.67 -9.45 16.58
N ASP A 617 -35.93 -8.79 15.70
CA ASP A 617 -34.79 -9.36 15.00
C ASP A 617 -33.51 -8.67 15.52
N ILE A 618 -32.60 -9.44 16.11
CA ILE A 618 -31.28 -8.96 16.55
C ILE A 618 -30.27 -9.42 15.50
N GLU A 619 -30.00 -8.55 14.53
CA GLU A 619 -29.07 -8.82 13.44
C GLU A 619 -27.62 -8.47 13.81
N GLY A 620 -27.42 -7.64 14.85
CA GLY A 620 -26.09 -7.24 15.32
C GLY A 620 -26.07 -6.55 16.68
N GLY A 621 -24.91 -6.64 17.35
CA GLY A 621 -24.64 -6.01 18.64
C GLY A 621 -25.48 -6.57 19.80
N THR A 622 -25.83 -5.71 20.75
CA THR A 622 -26.61 -6.09 21.93
C THR A 622 -27.98 -5.43 21.95
N LEU A 623 -29.03 -6.22 22.15
CA LEU A 623 -30.34 -5.74 22.62
C LEU A 623 -30.46 -6.06 24.12
N GLN A 624 -30.55 -5.03 24.96
CA GLN A 624 -30.70 -5.18 26.40
C GLN A 624 -32.14 -4.87 26.83
N LEU A 625 -32.78 -5.80 27.54
CA LEU A 625 -34.10 -5.62 28.13
C LEU A 625 -33.97 -5.16 29.58
N GLY A 626 -34.42 -3.93 29.85
CA GLY A 626 -34.32 -3.27 31.15
C GLY A 626 -32.96 -2.61 31.43
N ASN A 627 -32.93 -1.79 32.48
CA ASN A 627 -31.77 -1.07 32.98
C ASN A 627 -31.65 -1.19 34.52
N GLY A 628 -31.99 -2.36 35.06
CA GLY A 628 -32.01 -2.68 36.49
C GLY A 628 -33.36 -2.46 37.18
N GLY A 629 -34.38 -2.04 36.42
CA GLY A 629 -35.76 -1.84 36.89
C GLY A 629 -36.68 -3.06 36.71
N THR A 630 -37.99 -2.80 36.64
CA THR A 630 -39.04 -3.79 36.29
C THR A 630 -39.72 -3.47 34.95
N ALA A 631 -39.24 -2.46 34.22
CA ALA A 631 -39.73 -2.08 32.90
C ALA A 631 -38.72 -2.53 31.82
N GLY A 632 -39.12 -2.48 30.55
CA GLY A 632 -38.31 -2.95 29.44
C GLY A 632 -38.70 -4.32 28.93
N ASN A 633 -39.98 -4.71 29.07
CA ASN A 633 -40.47 -5.94 28.47
C ASN A 633 -40.71 -5.77 26.96
N ILE A 634 -40.72 -6.90 26.24
CA ILE A 634 -41.27 -7.00 24.88
C ILE A 634 -42.46 -7.96 24.98
N ALA A 635 -43.60 -7.60 24.39
CA ALA A 635 -44.84 -8.36 24.50
C ALA A 635 -44.69 -9.84 24.07
N THR A 636 -45.27 -10.75 24.84
CA THR A 636 -45.03 -12.22 24.73
C THR A 636 -45.58 -12.91 23.48
N THR A 637 -46.15 -12.18 22.53
CA THR A 637 -46.72 -12.74 21.28
C THR A 637 -45.79 -12.62 20.08
N THR A 638 -44.64 -11.97 20.24
CA THR A 638 -43.67 -11.72 19.18
C THR A 638 -42.55 -12.76 19.24
N ALA A 639 -42.05 -13.19 18.07
CA ALA A 639 -40.85 -14.03 18.01
C ALA A 639 -39.61 -13.14 18.22
N ILE A 640 -38.60 -13.64 18.92
CA ILE A 640 -37.27 -13.02 18.97
C ILE A 640 -36.32 -13.91 18.16
N HIS A 641 -35.75 -13.37 17.10
CA HIS A 641 -34.66 -13.99 16.34
C HIS A 641 -33.35 -13.33 16.77
N ASP A 642 -32.36 -14.13 17.15
CA ASP A 642 -31.12 -13.63 17.77
C ASP A 642 -29.90 -14.15 17.02
N ASP A 643 -29.37 -13.29 16.13
CA ASP A 643 -28.08 -13.45 15.46
C ASP A 643 -26.99 -12.56 16.12
N GLY A 644 -27.32 -11.89 17.23
CA GLY A 644 -26.43 -11.01 17.99
C GLY A 644 -26.34 -11.39 19.47
N THR A 645 -26.67 -10.46 20.37
CA THR A 645 -26.75 -10.71 21.82
C THR A 645 -28.03 -10.16 22.41
N LEU A 646 -28.85 -11.02 23.00
CA LEU A 646 -29.94 -10.63 23.90
C LEU A 646 -29.46 -10.59 25.37
N ALA A 647 -29.47 -9.40 25.98
CA ALA A 647 -29.17 -9.20 27.40
C ALA A 647 -30.45 -8.87 28.18
N VAL A 648 -30.49 -9.25 29.47
CA VAL A 648 -31.60 -8.92 30.38
C VAL A 648 -31.02 -8.34 31.65
N ASP A 649 -31.37 -7.09 31.94
CA ASP A 649 -31.01 -6.38 33.16
C ASP A 649 -32.27 -5.93 33.89
N ARG A 650 -32.88 -6.88 34.59
CA ARG A 650 -34.15 -6.72 35.31
C ARG A 650 -34.05 -7.21 36.74
N SER A 651 -34.82 -6.58 37.61
CA SER A 651 -34.83 -6.85 39.05
C SER A 651 -35.78 -7.97 39.48
N ASP A 652 -36.67 -8.44 38.60
CA ASP A 652 -37.75 -9.40 38.87
C ASP A 652 -37.57 -10.79 38.27
#